data_AF-A0A6A5G9C4-F1
#
_entry.id   AF-A0A6A5G9C4-F1
#
_cell.length_a   1.000
_cell.length_b   1.000
_cell.length_c   1.000
_cell.angle_alpha   90.00
_cell.angle_beta   90.00
_cell.angle_gamma   90.00
#
_symmetry.space_group_name_H-M   'P 1'
#
loop_
_entity.id
_entity.type
_entity.pdbx_description
1 polymer ?
#
loop_
_entity_poly.entity_id
_entity_poly.type
_entity_poly.pdbx_seq_one_letter_code
_entity_poly.pdbx_strand_id
1 'polypeptide(L)'
;MLRRFGSFVILFFCVSIFLFPDLLSPSTLTHSLKTRRSVVRQKRNSSIKCVVRPPDPWDQSILEYVLDDGSRPVQLACRDAKVQPELTFLDENGVLHLNSSAVNESGLEVECQYRTYDKLDGDDEKLIYAKWISFNKTAKIDAEFIEVSCQRIWFPRTRVYSNNHNQIKPIPRQSQKQFTPAPKASVIIIVLDSVSHSNFRRTMNKTLEALHTHYGSFIFDGMTKVGDNSFSNAVGFFAGKWWNTEFGDVHGFFDDHELIWKRYRKEGYRTLYSEDYPGFNLFNYLSKGFKKKPVDHYFRPFWLNVYWSYVHRRSKNLCYGNNRMHNLQLNYLSQFISKYKDQPKFAVSWFTELGHDWLNQVRYGDDDIAKFLIKHVKDLEDSYLFVMSDHGHRFDSIRKTSVGRQEERLPFFSISLPKLIRGDSELMETVRNNTKKLTSFFDVYTTFRHILNYPKLPQTARGRSLLLPLQDRNCESANIPEEFCVCETEVPLNVTANARVRTMAQDFVKEINLRLEPHIQCVQLKLKNVIAANLTSPSDAIFEALLLFDPFSYQSTATADVADANRIGGKLRRRRQKRREGAPRMGRKMKGRAAATEHSSRGDGGDGARSRRCGRRKEGRKWAERPPGNERSAVALSATASLAVAVAIKRS
;
A
#
# COMPACT_ATOMS: atom_id res chain seq x y z
N MET A 1 2.89 -55.69 23.89
CA MET A 1 3.11 -54.26 24.18
C MET A 1 3.92 -53.52 23.11
N LEU A 2 4.96 -54.11 22.49
CA LEU A 2 5.80 -53.39 21.50
C LEU A 2 5.05 -52.83 20.28
N ARG A 3 4.05 -53.53 19.73
CA ARG A 3 3.28 -53.03 18.57
C ARG A 3 2.41 -51.80 18.87
N ARG A 4 1.92 -51.65 20.11
CA ARG A 4 1.11 -50.49 20.51
C ARG A 4 1.96 -49.26 20.84
N PHE A 5 3.21 -49.47 21.28
CA PHE A 5 4.16 -48.39 21.50
C PHE A 5 4.65 -47.78 20.17
N GLY A 6 4.89 -48.60 19.15
CA GLY A 6 5.27 -48.13 17.81
C GLY A 6 4.22 -47.23 17.15
N SER A 7 2.93 -47.60 17.25
CA SER A 7 1.85 -46.78 16.70
C SER A 7 1.68 -45.44 17.42
N PHE A 8 1.97 -45.38 18.73
CA PHE A 8 1.90 -44.14 19.50
C PHE A 8 3.03 -43.17 19.16
N VAL A 9 4.25 -43.69 18.93
CA VAL A 9 5.40 -42.88 18.52
C VAL A 9 5.20 -42.30 17.11
N ILE A 10 4.68 -43.09 16.16
CA ILE A 10 4.41 -42.62 14.80
C ILE A 10 3.30 -41.55 14.80
N LEU A 11 2.23 -41.75 15.58
CA LEU A 11 1.16 -40.77 15.71
C LEU A 11 1.68 -39.46 16.32
N PHE A 12 2.52 -39.54 17.37
CA PHE A 12 3.11 -38.36 18.00
C PHE A 12 4.06 -37.61 17.05
N PHE A 13 4.84 -38.33 16.24
CA PHE A 13 5.74 -37.73 15.26
C PHE A 13 4.97 -37.04 14.12
N CYS A 14 3.92 -37.68 13.60
CA CYS A 14 3.06 -37.09 12.57
C CYS A 14 2.30 -35.85 13.08
N VAL A 15 1.79 -35.89 14.31
CA VAL A 15 1.10 -34.75 14.95
C VAL A 15 2.08 -33.60 15.23
N SER A 16 3.32 -33.91 15.61
CA SER A 16 4.35 -32.89 15.85
C SER A 16 4.79 -32.18 14.57
N ILE A 17 4.91 -32.90 13.44
CA ILE A 17 5.20 -32.30 12.12
C ILE A 17 4.04 -31.43 11.64
N PHE A 18 2.79 -31.84 11.93
CA PHE A 18 1.60 -31.08 11.53
C PHE A 18 1.38 -29.81 12.38
N LEU A 19 1.76 -29.84 13.67
CA LEU A 19 1.60 -28.73 14.59
C LEU A 19 2.80 -27.76 14.60
N PHE A 20 3.99 -28.22 14.19
CA PHE A 20 5.23 -27.43 14.22
C PHE A 20 6.04 -27.61 12.91
N PRO A 21 5.54 -27.13 11.76
CA PRO A 21 6.22 -27.30 10.46
C PRO A 21 7.59 -26.61 10.41
N ASP A 22 7.83 -25.63 11.28
CA ASP A 22 9.07 -24.85 11.33
C ASP A 22 10.27 -25.61 11.94
N LEU A 23 10.05 -26.74 12.62
CA LEU A 23 11.12 -27.51 13.26
C LEU A 23 12.06 -28.23 12.27
N LEU A 24 11.69 -28.31 10.98
CA LEU A 24 12.44 -29.02 9.94
C LEU A 24 12.98 -28.10 8.83
N SER A 25 12.89 -26.77 8.97
CA SER A 25 13.44 -25.84 7.98
C SER A 25 14.96 -25.69 8.12
N PRO A 26 15.77 -26.01 7.10
CA PRO A 26 17.20 -25.71 7.12
C PRO A 26 17.41 -24.21 7.00
N SER A 27 17.93 -23.60 8.07
CA SER A 27 18.47 -22.24 8.03
C SER A 27 19.64 -22.17 7.06
N THR A 28 19.44 -21.55 5.90
CA THR A 28 20.51 -21.36 4.90
C THR A 28 20.71 -19.88 4.58
N LEU A 29 21.90 -19.43 5.00
CA LEU A 29 22.76 -18.36 4.52
C LEU A 29 22.13 -17.19 3.75
N THR A 30 22.13 -16.05 4.41
CA THR A 30 22.04 -14.71 3.82
C THR A 30 23.35 -14.32 3.15
N HIS A 31 23.42 -14.43 1.81
CA HIS A 31 24.44 -13.73 1.03
C HIS A 31 23.95 -12.35 0.61
N SER A 32 24.50 -11.32 1.24
CA SER A 32 24.37 -9.92 0.83
C SER A 32 25.03 -9.70 -0.53
N LEU A 33 24.23 -9.38 -1.55
CA LEU A 33 24.73 -8.82 -2.81
C LEU A 33 24.21 -7.39 -2.97
N LYS A 34 24.98 -6.44 -2.42
CA LYS A 34 24.91 -5.02 -2.81
C LYS A 34 25.20 -4.92 -4.31
N THR A 35 24.19 -4.61 -5.11
CA THR A 35 24.40 -4.22 -6.51
C THR A 35 24.06 -2.75 -6.71
N ARG A 36 25.10 -1.95 -6.93
CA ARG A 36 25.01 -0.60 -7.52
C ARG A 36 24.30 -0.71 -8.88
N ARG A 37 23.11 -0.13 -9.02
CA ARG A 37 22.49 0.12 -10.33
C ARG A 37 22.91 1.51 -10.81
N SER A 38 23.84 1.56 -11.77
CA SER A 38 23.96 2.69 -12.70
C SER A 38 23.05 2.41 -13.90
N VAL A 39 21.85 3.00 -13.91
CA VAL A 39 20.99 3.00 -15.09
C VAL A 39 21.16 4.35 -15.78
N VAL A 40 21.82 4.34 -16.94
CA VAL A 40 21.82 5.47 -17.86
C VAL A 40 20.46 5.46 -18.55
N ARG A 41 19.53 6.30 -18.08
CA ARG A 41 18.19 6.49 -18.66
C ARG A 41 18.34 7.31 -19.94
N GLN A 42 18.07 6.71 -21.09
CA GLN A 42 18.12 7.42 -22.37
C GLN A 42 16.82 8.25 -22.50
N LYS A 43 16.90 9.51 -22.04
CA LYS A 43 15.83 10.52 -22.10
C LYS A 43 15.30 10.72 -23.52
N ARG A 44 14.00 10.53 -23.76
CA ARG A 44 13.25 11.21 -24.85
C ARG A 44 11.77 11.43 -24.49
N ASN A 45 11.43 12.71 -24.29
CA ASN A 45 10.10 13.35 -24.36
C ASN A 45 8.85 12.45 -24.22
N SER A 46 8.49 12.10 -22.99
CA SER A 46 7.06 12.15 -22.63
C SER A 46 6.61 13.61 -22.72
N SER A 47 5.34 13.89 -23.02
CA SER A 47 4.82 15.27 -22.96
C SER A 47 5.21 15.93 -21.64
N ILE A 48 5.60 17.22 -21.69
CA ILE A 48 5.94 18.03 -20.49
C ILE A 48 4.78 18.02 -19.48
N LYS A 49 3.55 17.83 -19.98
CA LYS A 49 2.31 17.81 -19.22
C LYS A 49 1.64 16.45 -19.30
N CYS A 50 1.38 15.85 -18.14
CA CYS A 50 0.41 14.78 -17.97
C CYS A 50 -0.99 15.35 -17.77
N VAL A 51 -1.97 14.85 -18.52
CA VAL A 51 -3.39 15.16 -18.29
C VAL A 51 -4.03 13.89 -17.77
N VAL A 52 -4.25 13.82 -16.46
CA VAL A 52 -4.93 12.69 -15.84
C VAL A 52 -6.41 12.74 -16.22
N ARG A 53 -6.95 11.62 -16.70
CA ARG A 53 -8.37 11.46 -16.98
C ARG A 53 -8.86 10.31 -16.12
N PRO A 54 -9.49 10.57 -14.96
CA PRO A 54 -10.11 9.52 -14.17
C PRO A 54 -11.04 8.69 -15.07
N PRO A 55 -10.99 7.35 -15.00
CA PRO A 55 -11.91 6.52 -15.76
C PRO A 55 -13.37 6.82 -15.40
N ASP A 56 -14.26 6.70 -16.37
CA ASP A 56 -15.70 6.79 -16.12
C ASP A 56 -16.09 5.73 -15.06
N PRO A 57 -16.64 6.15 -13.90
CA PRO A 57 -17.07 5.21 -12.88
C PRO A 57 -18.07 4.17 -13.36
N TRP A 58 -18.80 4.44 -14.44
CA TRP A 58 -19.82 3.55 -15.00
C TRP A 58 -19.46 3.02 -16.39
N ASP A 59 -18.16 2.98 -16.72
CA ASP A 59 -17.70 2.42 -18.00
C ASP A 59 -18.26 1.02 -18.24
N GLN A 60 -18.82 0.79 -19.43
CA GLN A 60 -19.50 -0.44 -19.80
C GLN A 60 -18.63 -1.69 -19.58
N SER A 61 -17.30 -1.57 -19.74
CA SER A 61 -16.36 -2.69 -19.58
C SER A 61 -16.26 -3.21 -18.15
N ILE A 62 -16.63 -2.41 -17.15
CA ILE A 62 -16.51 -2.78 -15.73
C ILE A 62 -17.84 -3.11 -15.06
N LEU A 63 -18.97 -2.84 -15.71
CA LEU A 63 -20.31 -3.01 -15.13
C LEU A 63 -20.56 -4.42 -14.58
N GLU A 64 -20.01 -5.45 -15.24
CA GLU A 64 -20.12 -6.85 -14.78
C GLU A 64 -19.39 -7.13 -13.44
N TYR A 65 -18.42 -6.30 -13.06
CA TYR A 65 -17.65 -6.45 -11.81
C TYR A 65 -18.15 -5.54 -10.69
N VAL A 66 -18.74 -4.40 -11.04
CA VAL A 66 -19.24 -3.41 -10.07
C VAL A 66 -20.70 -3.64 -9.67
N LEU A 67 -21.31 -4.71 -10.21
CA LEU A 67 -22.75 -4.98 -10.21
C LEU A 67 -23.52 -4.49 -8.98
N ASP A 68 -24.45 -3.61 -9.31
CA ASP A 68 -25.75 -3.42 -8.69
C ASP A 68 -26.69 -4.51 -9.24
N ASP A 69 -26.82 -5.66 -8.57
CA ASP A 69 -27.81 -6.69 -8.93
C ASP A 69 -29.06 -6.65 -8.04
N GLY A 70 -29.20 -5.62 -7.19
CA GLY A 70 -30.33 -5.49 -6.26
C GLY A 70 -30.53 -6.67 -5.30
N SER A 71 -29.62 -7.66 -5.27
CA SER A 71 -29.86 -8.97 -4.63
C SER A 71 -29.04 -9.22 -3.36
N ARG A 72 -28.22 -8.25 -2.91
CA ARG A 72 -27.35 -8.41 -1.73
C ARG A 72 -27.59 -7.30 -0.71
N PRO A 73 -27.59 -7.61 0.60
CA PRO A 73 -28.34 -6.85 1.57
C PRO A 73 -27.88 -5.40 1.62
N VAL A 74 -28.86 -4.50 1.50
CA VAL A 74 -28.76 -3.03 1.63
C VAL A 74 -28.06 -2.62 2.94
N GLN A 75 -27.92 -3.54 3.90
CA GLN A 75 -27.32 -3.27 5.20
C GLN A 75 -26.53 -4.49 5.73
N LEU A 76 -25.35 -4.22 6.28
CA LEU A 76 -24.62 -5.18 7.13
C LEU A 76 -25.39 -5.37 8.44
N ALA A 77 -26.09 -6.50 8.57
CA ALA A 77 -27.00 -6.80 9.68
C ALA A 77 -26.33 -7.63 10.78
N CYS A 78 -25.46 -6.98 11.57
CA CYS A 78 -24.76 -7.61 12.70
C CYS A 78 -25.71 -8.03 13.83
N ARG A 79 -26.75 -7.23 14.09
CA ARG A 79 -27.75 -7.51 15.17
C ARG A 79 -28.56 -8.77 14.92
N ASP A 80 -28.84 -9.09 13.66
CA ASP A 80 -29.64 -10.26 13.28
C ASP A 80 -28.93 -11.59 13.59
N ALA A 81 -27.59 -11.55 13.74
CA ALA A 81 -26.82 -12.74 14.10
C ALA A 81 -27.09 -13.20 15.54
N LYS A 82 -27.61 -12.31 16.41
CA LYS A 82 -27.92 -12.58 17.83
C LYS A 82 -26.82 -13.39 18.54
N VAL A 83 -25.55 -13.01 18.31
CA VAL A 83 -24.38 -13.76 18.81
C VAL A 83 -24.42 -13.90 20.33
N GLN A 84 -24.78 -12.83 21.01
CA GLN A 84 -24.97 -12.75 22.47
C GLN A 84 -25.79 -11.50 22.82
N PRO A 85 -26.43 -11.44 24.02
CA PRO A 85 -27.01 -10.21 24.55
C PRO A 85 -25.91 -9.19 24.94
N GLU A 86 -26.20 -7.89 24.85
CA GLU A 86 -25.27 -6.83 25.26
C GLU A 86 -25.37 -6.54 26.77
N LEU A 87 -24.81 -7.46 27.58
CA LEU A 87 -24.92 -7.38 29.04
C LEU A 87 -24.13 -6.23 29.67
N THR A 88 -23.16 -5.64 28.95
CA THR A 88 -22.35 -4.55 29.50
C THR A 88 -22.12 -3.44 28.49
N PHE A 89 -21.93 -2.22 28.99
CA PHE A 89 -21.52 -1.06 28.20
C PHE A 89 -20.57 -0.17 29.01
N LEU A 90 -19.70 0.54 28.32
CA LEU A 90 -18.82 1.56 28.89
C LEU A 90 -19.39 2.94 28.55
N ASP A 91 -19.62 3.77 29.56
CA ASP A 91 -20.10 5.14 29.35
C ASP A 91 -18.97 6.12 28.98
N GLU A 92 -19.36 7.36 28.61
CA GLU A 92 -18.42 8.41 28.23
C GLU A 92 -17.46 8.84 29.35
N ASN A 93 -17.86 8.60 30.60
CA ASN A 93 -17.08 8.87 31.80
C ASN A 93 -16.12 7.72 32.13
N GLY A 94 -16.08 6.64 31.34
CA GLY A 94 -15.22 5.50 31.60
C GLY A 94 -15.69 4.65 32.78
N VAL A 95 -16.99 4.64 33.05
CA VAL A 95 -17.62 3.71 34.00
C VAL A 95 -18.21 2.55 33.21
N LEU A 96 -17.76 1.33 33.54
CA LEU A 96 -18.32 0.10 33.02
C LEU A 96 -19.59 -0.21 33.77
N HIS A 97 -20.68 -0.52 33.06
CA HIS A 97 -21.99 -0.85 33.63
C HIS A 97 -22.42 -2.26 33.25
N LEU A 98 -23.05 -2.95 34.19
CA LEU A 98 -23.89 -4.11 33.92
C LEU A 98 -25.29 -3.63 33.52
N ASN A 99 -25.70 -3.93 32.29
CA ASN A 99 -27.00 -3.55 31.75
C ASN A 99 -28.10 -4.41 32.38
N SER A 100 -28.70 -3.93 33.48
CA SER A 100 -29.73 -4.68 34.21
C SER A 100 -30.94 -5.03 33.36
N SER A 101 -31.34 -4.17 32.41
CA SER A 101 -32.43 -4.46 31.47
C SER A 101 -32.08 -5.64 30.57
N ALA A 102 -30.90 -5.64 29.96
CA ALA A 102 -30.46 -6.75 29.09
C ALA A 102 -30.25 -8.05 29.87
N VAL A 103 -29.78 -7.98 31.13
CA VAL A 103 -29.67 -9.14 32.02
C VAL A 103 -31.07 -9.73 32.28
N ASN A 104 -32.03 -8.90 32.68
CA ASN A 104 -33.40 -9.34 32.95
C ASN A 104 -34.08 -9.91 31.70
N GLU A 105 -33.97 -9.23 30.55
CA GLU A 105 -34.53 -9.70 29.26
C GLU A 105 -33.91 -11.03 28.81
N SER A 106 -32.64 -11.28 29.12
CA SER A 106 -31.97 -12.54 28.80
C SER A 106 -32.37 -13.70 29.71
N GLY A 107 -33.05 -13.45 30.83
CA GLY A 107 -33.36 -14.44 31.86
C GLY A 107 -32.12 -15.04 32.52
N LEU A 108 -30.98 -14.34 32.47
CA LEU A 108 -29.70 -14.81 33.01
C LEU A 108 -29.46 -14.22 34.41
N GLU A 109 -28.99 -15.08 35.32
CA GLU A 109 -28.36 -14.65 36.58
C GLU A 109 -26.85 -14.79 36.45
N VAL A 110 -26.15 -13.66 36.45
CA VAL A 110 -24.72 -13.62 36.11
C VAL A 110 -23.86 -12.96 37.18
N GLU A 111 -22.67 -13.50 37.36
CA GLU A 111 -21.56 -12.80 38.00
C GLU A 111 -20.56 -12.39 36.91
N CYS A 112 -20.13 -11.12 36.94
CA CYS A 112 -19.27 -10.54 35.93
C CYS A 112 -17.93 -10.11 36.52
N GLN A 113 -16.90 -10.24 35.69
CA GLN A 113 -15.55 -9.76 35.96
C GLN A 113 -15.01 -9.04 34.74
N TYR A 114 -14.11 -8.10 34.97
CA TYR A 114 -13.39 -7.40 33.92
C TYR A 114 -11.88 -7.47 34.17
N ARG A 115 -11.10 -7.28 33.11
CA ARG A 115 -9.67 -7.01 33.20
C ARG A 115 -9.30 -5.97 32.15
N THR A 116 -8.29 -5.18 32.44
CA THR A 116 -7.72 -4.26 31.47
C THR A 116 -6.57 -4.93 30.73
N TYR A 117 -6.27 -4.46 29.53
CA TYR A 117 -5.13 -4.94 28.76
C TYR A 117 -4.52 -3.83 27.92
N ASP A 118 -3.26 -4.00 27.56
CA ASP A 118 -2.53 -3.07 26.70
C ASP A 118 -1.45 -3.80 25.90
N LYS A 119 -0.76 -3.07 25.02
CA LYS A 119 0.42 -3.54 24.30
C LYS A 119 1.53 -3.95 25.27
N LEU A 120 2.19 -5.08 25.01
CA LEU A 120 3.46 -5.43 25.64
C LEU A 120 4.62 -4.64 25.00
N ASP A 121 5.47 -4.02 25.82
CA ASP A 121 6.68 -3.36 25.31
C ASP A 121 7.66 -4.40 24.73
N GLY A 122 8.23 -4.09 23.57
CA GLY A 122 9.19 -4.93 22.85
C GLY A 122 8.58 -5.84 21.77
N ASP A 123 7.26 -6.03 21.75
CA ASP A 123 6.57 -6.93 20.80
C ASP A 123 5.21 -6.32 20.40
N ASP A 124 4.93 -6.21 19.10
CA ASP A 124 3.70 -5.58 18.58
C ASP A 124 2.55 -6.56 18.36
N GLU A 125 2.78 -7.84 18.63
CA GLU A 125 1.78 -8.91 18.52
C GLU A 125 1.28 -9.41 19.88
N LYS A 126 1.91 -8.95 20.98
CA LYS A 126 1.59 -9.42 22.34
C LYS A 126 0.88 -8.35 23.17
N LEU A 127 -0.05 -8.85 23.98
CA LEU A 127 -0.80 -8.07 24.95
C LEU A 127 -0.37 -8.44 26.37
N ILE A 128 -0.35 -7.45 27.25
CA ILE A 128 -0.26 -7.61 28.69
C ILE A 128 -1.64 -7.43 29.31
N TYR A 129 -2.04 -8.38 30.16
CA TYR A 129 -3.35 -8.40 30.80
C TYR A 129 -3.22 -8.18 32.30
N ALA A 130 -4.08 -7.34 32.86
CA ALA A 130 -4.26 -7.23 34.30
C ALA A 130 -4.99 -8.46 34.88
N LYS A 131 -5.02 -8.56 36.21
CA LYS A 131 -5.82 -9.56 36.93
C LYS A 131 -7.31 -9.28 36.72
N TRP A 132 -8.10 -10.35 36.71
CA TRP A 132 -9.56 -10.24 36.69
C TRP A 132 -10.08 -9.64 38.00
N ILE A 133 -11.02 -8.71 37.89
CA ILE A 133 -11.67 -8.00 38.99
C ILE A 133 -13.18 -8.19 38.84
N SER A 134 -13.82 -8.77 39.87
CA SER A 134 -15.27 -8.88 39.93
C SER A 134 -15.92 -7.51 40.11
N PHE A 135 -17.05 -7.30 39.45
CA PHE A 135 -17.88 -6.11 39.66
C PHE A 135 -19.36 -6.50 39.64
N ASN A 136 -20.18 -5.75 40.38
CA ASN A 136 -21.61 -6.05 40.51
C ASN A 136 -22.45 -5.21 39.54
N LYS A 137 -22.54 -3.90 39.78
CA LYS A 137 -23.30 -2.98 38.90
C LYS A 137 -22.39 -2.12 38.04
N THR A 138 -21.40 -1.48 38.67
CA THR A 138 -20.52 -0.54 37.98
C THR A 138 -19.07 -0.70 38.41
N ALA A 139 -18.14 -0.28 37.55
CA ALA A 139 -16.72 -0.18 37.86
C ALA A 139 -16.10 1.02 37.12
N LYS A 140 -15.36 1.87 37.84
CA LYS A 140 -14.58 2.96 37.21
C LYS A 140 -13.34 2.37 36.56
N ILE A 141 -13.13 2.65 35.29
CA ILE A 141 -12.04 2.06 34.53
C ILE A 141 -10.99 3.10 34.18
N ASP A 142 -9.77 2.85 34.66
CA ASP A 142 -8.60 3.70 34.44
C ASP A 142 -7.68 3.16 33.32
N ALA A 143 -8.26 2.62 32.24
CA ALA A 143 -7.54 2.08 31.10
C ALA A 143 -8.31 2.31 29.79
N GLU A 144 -7.60 2.26 28.66
CA GLU A 144 -8.22 2.41 27.33
C GLU A 144 -8.98 1.17 26.88
N PHE A 145 -8.47 -0.03 27.20
CA PHE A 145 -9.04 -1.29 26.68
C PHE A 145 -9.39 -2.25 27.81
N ILE A 146 -10.55 -2.89 27.67
CA ILE A 146 -11.18 -3.66 28.73
C ILE A 146 -11.81 -4.90 28.13
N GLU A 147 -11.53 -6.05 28.73
CA GLU A 147 -12.21 -7.30 28.44
C GLU A 147 -13.15 -7.64 29.60
N VAL A 148 -14.37 -8.04 29.27
CA VAL A 148 -15.39 -8.48 30.22
C VAL A 148 -15.72 -9.94 29.98
N SER A 149 -15.97 -10.67 31.06
CA SER A 149 -16.50 -12.03 31.03
C SER A 149 -17.57 -12.18 32.11
N CYS A 150 -18.73 -12.72 31.75
CA CYS A 150 -19.78 -13.08 32.71
C CYS A 150 -20.10 -14.57 32.64
N GLN A 151 -20.39 -15.14 33.81
CA GLN A 151 -20.76 -16.54 33.97
C GLN A 151 -22.02 -16.69 34.79
N ARG A 152 -22.72 -17.82 34.63
CA ARG A 152 -23.90 -18.15 35.44
C ARG A 152 -23.50 -18.28 36.92
N ILE A 153 -24.35 -17.77 37.81
CA ILE A 153 -24.15 -17.88 39.25
C ILE A 153 -24.35 -19.33 39.72
N TRP A 154 -25.35 -20.03 39.16
CA TRP A 154 -25.69 -21.40 39.53
C TRP A 154 -24.79 -22.44 38.85
N PHE A 155 -24.61 -23.59 39.51
CA PHE A 155 -23.73 -24.67 39.04
C PHE A 155 -24.36 -25.49 37.89
N PRO A 156 -23.67 -25.69 36.75
CA PRO A 156 -22.27 -25.39 36.50
C PRO A 156 -22.01 -23.94 36.06
N ARG A 157 -20.96 -23.33 36.65
CA ARG A 157 -20.50 -21.97 36.29
C ARG A 157 -19.95 -21.97 34.86
N THR A 158 -20.79 -21.56 33.93
CA THR A 158 -20.49 -21.52 32.50
C THR A 158 -20.42 -20.09 32.02
N ARG A 159 -19.40 -19.76 31.21
CA ARG A 159 -19.27 -18.44 30.59
C ARG A 159 -20.37 -18.26 29.55
N VAL A 160 -21.20 -17.22 29.74
CA VAL A 160 -22.36 -16.92 28.88
C VAL A 160 -22.20 -15.64 28.08
N TYR A 161 -21.25 -14.78 28.47
CA TYR A 161 -21.01 -13.50 27.82
C TYR A 161 -19.53 -13.13 27.89
N SER A 162 -19.03 -12.52 26.82
CA SER A 162 -17.73 -11.87 26.82
C SER A 162 -17.74 -10.70 25.83
N ASN A 163 -17.14 -9.57 26.20
CA ASN A 163 -17.09 -8.42 25.31
C ASN A 163 -15.83 -7.59 25.53
N ASN A 164 -15.43 -6.82 24.52
CA ASN A 164 -14.35 -5.87 24.58
C ASN A 164 -14.89 -4.45 24.46
N HIS A 165 -14.48 -3.58 25.39
CA HIS A 165 -14.80 -2.16 25.38
C HIS A 165 -13.54 -1.34 25.17
N ASN A 166 -13.69 -0.16 24.55
CA ASN A 166 -12.61 0.80 24.40
C ASN A 166 -13.04 2.22 24.80
N GLN A 167 -12.07 2.99 25.25
CA GLN A 167 -12.19 4.43 25.44
C GLN A 167 -10.88 5.15 25.13
N ILE A 168 -10.98 6.44 24.81
CA ILE A 168 -9.81 7.33 24.88
C ILE A 168 -9.60 7.75 26.33
N LYS A 169 -8.45 7.41 26.92
CA LYS A 169 -8.05 7.93 28.24
C LYS A 169 -7.20 9.19 28.05
N PRO A 170 -7.69 10.40 28.37
CA PRO A 170 -6.92 11.62 28.16
C PRO A 170 -5.58 11.58 28.86
N ILE A 171 -4.52 11.85 28.11
CA ILE A 171 -3.18 12.03 28.65
C ILE A 171 -3.08 13.49 29.10
N PRO A 172 -2.76 13.77 30.38
CA PRO A 172 -2.62 15.13 30.86
C PRO A 172 -1.63 15.94 30.02
N ARG A 173 -1.90 17.22 29.83
CA ARG A 173 -0.96 18.14 29.19
C ARG A 173 0.24 18.27 30.12
N GLN A 174 1.42 17.83 29.68
CA GLN A 174 2.65 18.21 30.37
C GLN A 174 2.74 19.73 30.30
N SER A 175 3.07 20.38 31.42
CA SER A 175 3.23 21.84 31.54
C SER A 175 4.41 22.31 30.68
N GLN A 176 4.26 22.26 29.35
CA GLN A 176 5.17 22.93 28.45
C GLN A 176 4.94 24.42 28.60
N LYS A 177 6.04 25.14 28.87
CA LYS A 177 6.12 26.60 29.00
C LYS A 177 5.20 27.27 27.98
N GLN A 178 4.49 28.31 28.43
CA GLN A 178 3.72 29.24 27.60
C GLN A 178 4.60 29.78 26.46
N PHE A 179 4.70 29.02 25.38
CA PHE A 179 4.86 29.57 24.06
C PHE A 179 3.51 29.35 23.41
N THR A 180 2.78 30.44 23.21
CA THR A 180 1.64 30.50 22.32
C THR A 180 2.19 30.75 20.92
N PRO A 181 2.54 29.73 20.10
CA PRO A 181 2.46 29.93 18.67
C PRO A 181 0.98 30.12 18.30
N ALA A 182 0.74 30.68 17.12
CA ALA A 182 -0.58 30.78 16.52
C ALA A 182 -1.35 29.44 16.63
N PRO A 183 -2.71 29.45 16.63
CA PRO A 183 -3.52 28.24 16.71
C PRO A 183 -3.05 27.19 15.69
N LYS A 184 -2.57 26.05 16.18
CA LYS A 184 -2.13 24.94 15.33
C LYS A 184 -3.35 24.15 14.88
N ALA A 185 -3.66 24.18 13.58
CA ALA A 185 -4.76 23.40 13.02
C ALA A 185 -4.48 21.90 13.18
N SER A 186 -5.54 21.14 13.51
CA SER A 186 -5.46 19.68 13.60
C SER A 186 -5.38 19.05 12.20
N VAL A 187 -4.85 17.84 12.12
CA VAL A 187 -4.77 17.02 10.91
C VAL A 187 -5.45 15.69 11.21
N ILE A 188 -6.59 15.44 10.56
CA ILE A 188 -7.38 14.21 10.73
C ILE A 188 -7.41 13.48 9.40
N ILE A 189 -6.98 12.23 9.40
CA ILE A 189 -6.81 11.41 8.20
C ILE A 189 -7.66 10.15 8.37
N ILE A 190 -8.65 9.98 7.50
CA ILE A 190 -9.41 8.74 7.33
C ILE A 190 -8.92 8.08 6.06
N VAL A 191 -8.35 6.88 6.20
CA VAL A 191 -7.87 6.08 5.07
C VAL A 191 -8.81 4.91 4.85
N LEU A 192 -9.29 4.74 3.63
CA LEU A 192 -10.03 3.56 3.18
C LEU A 192 -9.11 2.77 2.26
N ASP A 193 -8.72 1.57 2.67
CA ASP A 193 -7.80 0.74 1.88
C ASP A 193 -8.45 0.33 0.55
N SER A 194 -7.65 0.33 -0.53
CA SER A 194 -8.05 -0.26 -1.83
C SER A 194 -9.23 0.42 -2.54
N VAL A 195 -9.55 1.67 -2.19
CA VAL A 195 -10.65 2.43 -2.82
C VAL A 195 -10.14 3.37 -3.92
N SER A 196 -10.46 3.06 -5.18
CA SER A 196 -10.14 3.94 -6.32
C SER A 196 -11.02 5.18 -6.33
N HIS A 197 -10.58 6.23 -7.02
CA HIS A 197 -11.33 7.46 -7.24
C HIS A 197 -12.73 7.16 -7.82
N SER A 198 -12.78 6.27 -8.80
CA SER A 198 -14.03 5.88 -9.46
C SER A 198 -14.87 4.93 -8.59
N ASN A 199 -14.26 3.97 -7.87
CA ASN A 199 -14.98 3.11 -6.93
C ASN A 199 -15.63 3.92 -5.82
N PHE A 200 -14.95 4.92 -5.25
CA PHE A 200 -15.53 5.79 -4.23
C PHE A 200 -16.80 6.49 -4.72
N ARG A 201 -16.81 6.99 -5.97
CA ARG A 201 -18.01 7.60 -6.58
C ARG A 201 -19.17 6.61 -6.74
N ARG A 202 -18.86 5.32 -6.91
CA ARG A 202 -19.87 4.26 -7.01
C ARG A 202 -20.43 3.82 -5.67
N THR A 203 -19.55 3.63 -4.68
CA THR A 203 -19.88 2.88 -3.45
C THR A 203 -20.02 3.75 -2.21
N MET A 204 -19.55 5.01 -2.26
CA MET A 204 -19.47 5.92 -1.12
C MET A 204 -20.19 7.25 -1.40
N ASN A 205 -21.38 7.20 -2.01
CA ASN A 205 -22.06 8.41 -2.49
C ASN A 205 -22.53 9.34 -1.35
N LYS A 206 -23.00 8.80 -0.22
CA LYS A 206 -23.40 9.62 0.94
C LYS A 206 -22.19 10.27 1.60
N THR A 207 -21.08 9.54 1.68
CA THR A 207 -19.82 10.07 2.20
C THR A 207 -19.29 11.17 1.28
N LEU A 208 -19.35 10.96 -0.04
CA LEU A 208 -18.97 11.97 -1.02
C LEU A 208 -19.82 13.24 -0.89
N GLU A 209 -21.14 13.08 -0.72
CA GLU A 209 -22.05 14.20 -0.49
C GLU A 209 -21.72 14.93 0.82
N ALA A 210 -21.45 14.20 1.90
CA ALA A 210 -21.07 14.82 3.18
C ALA A 210 -19.77 15.64 3.05
N LEU A 211 -18.77 15.10 2.35
CA LEU A 211 -17.49 15.79 2.07
C LEU A 211 -17.69 17.06 1.24
N HIS A 212 -18.60 17.03 0.27
CA HIS A 212 -18.91 18.18 -0.57
C HIS A 212 -19.70 19.24 0.21
N THR A 213 -20.86 18.85 0.76
CA THR A 213 -21.86 19.77 1.32
C THR A 213 -21.43 20.37 2.66
N HIS A 214 -20.82 19.58 3.55
CA HIS A 214 -20.48 20.05 4.89
C HIS A 214 -19.04 20.54 5.03
N TYR A 215 -18.12 19.97 4.25
CA TYR A 215 -16.70 20.28 4.38
C TYR A 215 -16.14 21.15 3.25
N GLY A 216 -16.83 21.22 2.10
CA GLY A 216 -16.29 21.90 0.91
C GLY A 216 -14.99 21.25 0.44
N SER A 217 -14.90 19.92 0.53
CA SER A 217 -13.68 19.17 0.27
C SER A 217 -13.22 19.31 -1.18
N PHE A 218 -11.92 19.50 -1.37
CA PHE A 218 -11.28 19.43 -2.67
C PHE A 218 -10.94 17.99 -3.00
N ILE A 219 -11.54 17.43 -4.04
CA ILE A 219 -11.29 16.06 -4.52
C ILE A 219 -10.19 16.13 -5.59
N PHE A 220 -9.12 15.36 -5.43
CA PHE A 220 -7.99 15.35 -6.36
C PHE A 220 -8.17 14.23 -7.39
N ASP A 221 -8.46 14.61 -8.63
CA ASP A 221 -8.68 13.70 -9.75
C ASP A 221 -7.37 13.04 -10.22
N GLY A 222 -6.24 13.70 -9.98
CA GLY A 222 -4.91 13.25 -10.40
C GLY A 222 -4.06 12.57 -9.33
N MET A 223 -4.62 12.21 -8.16
CA MET A 223 -3.85 11.51 -7.12
C MET A 223 -3.47 10.13 -7.62
N THR A 224 -2.18 9.85 -7.66
CA THR A 224 -1.62 8.62 -8.22
C THR A 224 -0.73 7.94 -7.19
N LYS A 225 -0.87 6.61 -7.10
CA LYS A 225 -0.04 5.80 -6.22
C LYS A 225 1.43 5.79 -6.66
N VAL A 226 2.33 5.59 -5.71
CA VAL A 226 3.79 5.53 -5.93
C VAL A 226 4.36 4.14 -5.68
N GLY A 227 3.52 3.20 -5.30
CA GLY A 227 3.88 1.84 -4.97
C GLY A 227 2.75 0.84 -5.23
N ASP A 228 3.09 -0.43 -5.17
CA ASP A 228 2.19 -1.51 -5.56
C ASP A 228 1.04 -1.67 -4.55
N ASN A 229 1.38 -1.75 -3.26
CA ASN A 229 0.47 -2.04 -2.14
C ASN A 229 0.46 -0.91 -1.08
N SER A 230 -0.31 -1.10 -0.01
CA SER A 230 -0.49 -0.15 1.07
C SER A 230 0.80 0.31 1.71
N PHE A 231 1.70 -0.62 2.07
CA PHE A 231 2.96 -0.29 2.74
C PHE A 231 3.80 0.69 1.93
N SER A 232 3.99 0.41 0.64
CA SER A 232 4.81 1.25 -0.23
C SER A 232 4.24 2.66 -0.42
N ASN A 233 2.91 2.80 -0.53
CA ASN A 233 2.23 4.08 -0.65
C ASN A 233 2.26 4.87 0.68
N ALA A 234 2.00 4.19 1.80
CA ALA A 234 2.04 4.78 3.12
C ALA A 234 3.43 5.28 3.50
N VAL A 235 4.49 4.55 3.16
CA VAL A 235 5.86 5.07 3.31
C VAL A 235 6.05 6.36 2.51
N GLY A 236 5.46 6.46 1.32
CA GLY A 236 5.43 7.67 0.50
C GLY A 236 4.87 8.88 1.26
N PHE A 237 3.68 8.76 1.87
CA PHE A 237 3.03 9.90 2.56
C PHE A 237 3.37 10.06 4.04
N PHE A 238 3.86 9.02 4.73
CA PHE A 238 4.30 9.12 6.13
C PHE A 238 5.78 9.43 6.29
N ALA A 239 6.63 9.08 5.33
CA ALA A 239 8.07 9.31 5.43
C ALA A 239 8.66 10.14 4.28
N GLY A 240 7.97 10.30 3.15
CA GLY A 240 8.50 11.01 1.98
C GLY A 240 9.64 10.28 1.29
N LYS A 241 9.72 8.95 1.48
CA LYS A 241 10.84 8.09 1.09
C LYS A 241 10.39 6.98 0.16
N TRP A 242 11.33 6.45 -0.62
CA TRP A 242 11.12 5.18 -1.31
C TRP A 242 11.23 4.01 -0.33
N TRP A 243 10.20 3.15 -0.30
CA TRP A 243 10.12 2.04 0.66
C TRP A 243 11.29 1.05 0.56
N ASN A 244 11.79 0.81 -0.65
CA ASN A 244 12.81 -0.22 -0.92
C ASN A 244 14.27 0.29 -0.88
N THR A 245 14.50 1.60 -0.90
CA THR A 245 15.86 2.16 -1.05
C THR A 245 16.26 3.13 0.05
N GLU A 246 15.31 3.78 0.71
CA GLU A 246 15.59 4.89 1.64
C GLU A 246 14.91 4.76 2.99
N PHE A 247 13.82 3.98 3.04
CA PHE A 247 13.04 3.83 4.26
C PHE A 247 13.85 3.14 5.34
N GLY A 248 14.55 2.06 5.00
CA GLY A 248 15.41 1.31 5.91
C GLY A 248 15.06 -0.17 5.91
N ASP A 249 15.13 -0.80 7.08
CA ASP A 249 14.66 -2.17 7.29
C ASP A 249 13.13 -2.22 7.21
N VAL A 250 12.61 -3.04 6.29
CA VAL A 250 11.18 -3.20 6.02
C VAL A 250 10.57 -4.46 6.64
N HIS A 251 11.37 -5.28 7.34
CA HIS A 251 10.93 -6.51 8.00
C HIS A 251 11.09 -6.46 9.52
N GLY A 252 11.91 -5.54 10.02
CA GLY A 252 12.14 -5.33 11.44
C GLY A 252 11.08 -4.47 12.11
N PHE A 253 11.56 -3.72 13.11
CA PHE A 253 10.75 -2.79 13.88
C PHE A 253 10.85 -1.37 13.33
N PHE A 254 9.74 -0.63 13.36
CA PHE A 254 9.67 0.71 12.77
C PHE A 254 9.92 1.87 13.76
N ASP A 255 10.34 1.57 15.00
CA ASP A 255 10.58 2.54 16.06
C ASP A 255 11.61 3.62 15.72
N ASP A 256 12.60 3.33 14.86
CA ASP A 256 13.64 4.29 14.48
C ASP A 256 13.32 5.06 13.19
N HIS A 257 12.24 4.69 12.50
CA HIS A 257 11.83 5.34 11.26
C HIS A 257 11.19 6.71 11.55
N GLU A 258 11.60 7.77 10.85
CA GLU A 258 11.07 9.14 11.03
C GLU A 258 9.68 9.34 10.39
N LEU A 259 8.69 8.60 10.88
CA LEU A 259 7.30 8.71 10.45
C LEU A 259 6.70 10.05 10.91
N ILE A 260 5.86 10.65 10.05
CA ILE A 260 5.41 12.05 10.17
C ILE A 260 4.75 12.38 11.52
N TRP A 261 4.01 11.44 12.10
CA TRP A 261 3.37 11.65 13.41
C TRP A 261 4.37 11.93 14.53
N LYS A 262 5.61 11.44 14.45
CA LYS A 262 6.66 11.78 15.44
C LYS A 262 7.00 13.27 15.41
N ARG A 263 6.96 13.88 14.23
CA ARG A 263 7.20 15.33 14.05
C ARG A 263 6.04 16.14 14.63
N TYR A 264 4.80 15.73 14.37
CA TYR A 264 3.60 16.33 14.96
C TYR A 264 3.61 16.20 16.50
N ARG A 265 3.93 15.01 17.03
CA ARG A 265 4.05 14.78 18.48
C ARG A 265 5.09 15.71 19.12
N LYS A 266 6.26 15.87 18.50
CA LYS A 266 7.31 16.79 18.96
C LYS A 266 6.84 18.26 19.00
N GLU A 267 5.94 18.63 18.09
CA GLU A 267 5.32 19.95 18.01
C GLU A 267 4.09 20.13 18.92
N GLY A 268 3.84 19.18 19.84
CA GLY A 268 2.79 19.28 20.85
C GLY A 268 1.42 18.77 20.41
N TYR A 269 1.33 18.10 19.26
CA TYR A 269 0.09 17.45 18.84
C TYR A 269 -0.15 16.17 19.64
N ARG A 270 -1.41 15.91 19.96
CA ARG A 270 -1.87 14.57 20.37
C ARG A 270 -1.96 13.68 19.15
N THR A 271 -1.42 12.47 19.24
CA THR A 271 -1.32 11.56 18.09
C THR A 271 -2.17 10.30 18.27
N LEU A 272 -2.90 9.92 17.22
CA LEU A 272 -3.69 8.69 17.16
C LEU A 272 -3.36 7.90 15.89
N TYR A 273 -3.23 6.59 16.03
CA TYR A 273 -3.13 5.64 14.94
C TYR A 273 -4.03 4.44 15.25
N SER A 274 -5.06 4.25 14.43
CA SER A 274 -5.95 3.11 14.47
C SER A 274 -6.02 2.45 13.11
N GLU A 275 -5.85 1.14 13.08
CA GLU A 275 -5.90 0.33 11.88
C GLU A 275 -6.49 -1.03 12.24
N ASP A 276 -7.60 -1.38 11.59
CA ASP A 276 -8.27 -2.68 11.75
C ASP A 276 -7.56 -3.78 10.95
N TYR A 277 -8.07 -5.00 11.04
CA TYR A 277 -7.50 -6.19 10.40
C TYR A 277 -6.05 -6.56 10.80
N PRO A 278 -5.77 -6.88 12.09
CA PRO A 278 -4.43 -7.08 12.66
C PRO A 278 -3.41 -7.90 11.85
N GLY A 279 -3.89 -8.92 11.11
CA GLY A 279 -3.05 -9.81 10.31
C GLY A 279 -2.52 -9.18 9.01
N PHE A 280 -3.15 -8.12 8.51
CA PHE A 280 -2.78 -7.42 7.28
C PHE A 280 -2.46 -5.93 7.51
N ASN A 281 -2.28 -5.51 8.77
CA ASN A 281 -1.87 -4.15 9.08
C ASN A 281 -0.58 -3.74 8.38
N LEU A 282 -0.53 -2.46 8.02
CA LEU A 282 0.52 -1.78 7.29
C LEU A 282 1.93 -2.07 7.80
N PHE A 283 2.12 -2.01 9.12
CA PHE A 283 3.43 -2.17 9.76
C PHE A 283 3.65 -3.56 10.36
N ASN A 284 2.70 -4.48 10.24
CA ASN A 284 2.78 -5.81 10.85
C ASN A 284 2.80 -6.92 9.79
N TYR A 285 2.16 -6.73 8.63
CA TYR A 285 2.22 -7.69 7.54
C TYR A 285 3.68 -7.86 7.07
N LEU A 286 4.20 -9.09 7.17
CA LEU A 286 5.58 -9.47 6.84
C LEU A 286 6.67 -8.68 7.59
N SER A 287 6.32 -8.11 8.76
CA SER A 287 7.16 -7.21 9.55
C SER A 287 6.97 -7.42 11.06
N LYS A 288 7.75 -6.76 11.92
CA LYS A 288 7.62 -6.88 13.38
C LYS A 288 6.81 -5.77 14.05
N GLY A 289 6.32 -4.78 13.30
CA GLY A 289 5.56 -3.66 13.87
C GLY A 289 6.43 -2.71 14.68
N PHE A 290 5.94 -2.33 15.85
CA PHE A 290 6.61 -1.41 16.77
C PHE A 290 6.93 -2.05 18.13
N LYS A 291 8.14 -1.81 18.65
CA LYS A 291 8.51 -2.21 20.03
C LYS A 291 7.71 -1.41 21.04
N LYS A 292 7.57 -0.10 20.85
CA LYS A 292 6.77 0.79 21.72
C LYS A 292 5.59 1.35 20.94
N LYS A 293 4.55 1.81 21.65
CA LYS A 293 3.43 2.51 20.99
C LYS A 293 3.96 3.67 20.14
N PRO A 294 3.68 3.71 18.82
CA PRO A 294 4.25 4.72 17.91
C PRO A 294 3.65 6.12 18.08
N VAL A 295 2.49 6.20 18.72
CA VAL A 295 1.64 7.37 18.93
C VAL A 295 1.12 7.41 20.37
N ASP A 296 0.44 8.49 20.76
CA ASP A 296 -0.17 8.61 22.09
C ASP A 296 -1.33 7.62 22.28
N HIS A 297 -2.19 7.48 21.27
CA HIS A 297 -3.34 6.57 21.26
C HIS A 297 -3.21 5.54 20.13
N TYR A 298 -2.90 4.30 20.50
CA TYR A 298 -2.63 3.23 19.55
C TYR A 298 -3.69 2.13 19.69
N PHE A 299 -4.51 1.93 18.65
CA PHE A 299 -5.71 1.10 18.74
C PHE A 299 -5.46 -0.40 18.51
N ARG A 300 -4.29 -0.79 17.97
CA ARG A 300 -3.94 -2.19 17.68
C ARG A 300 -4.20 -3.16 18.85
N PRO A 301 -3.91 -2.82 20.12
CA PRO A 301 -4.17 -3.74 21.22
C PRO A 301 -5.65 -4.17 21.33
N PHE A 302 -6.57 -3.24 21.08
CA PHE A 302 -8.00 -3.54 21.02
C PHE A 302 -8.31 -4.57 19.94
N TRP A 303 -7.82 -4.33 18.72
CA TRP A 303 -8.07 -5.22 17.60
C TRP A 303 -7.44 -6.61 17.78
N LEU A 304 -6.23 -6.70 18.34
CA LEU A 304 -5.63 -8.00 18.67
C LEU A 304 -6.54 -8.81 19.60
N ASN A 305 -7.07 -8.20 20.66
CA ASN A 305 -7.96 -8.94 21.57
C ASN A 305 -9.31 -9.29 20.93
N VAL A 306 -9.85 -8.39 20.09
CA VAL A 306 -11.11 -8.61 19.37
C VAL A 306 -11.00 -9.77 18.38
N TYR A 307 -10.01 -9.76 17.47
CA TYR A 307 -9.89 -10.76 16.40
C TYR A 307 -9.71 -12.18 16.93
N TRP A 308 -8.99 -12.33 18.05
CA TRP A 308 -8.76 -13.63 18.68
C TRP A 308 -9.86 -14.06 19.64
N SER A 309 -10.85 -13.20 19.91
CA SER A 309 -11.95 -13.51 20.82
C SER A 309 -12.93 -14.56 20.26
N TYR A 310 -13.65 -15.22 21.16
CA TYR A 310 -14.72 -16.16 20.79
C TYR A 310 -15.88 -15.46 20.07
N VAL A 311 -16.17 -14.22 20.45
CA VAL A 311 -17.29 -13.43 19.91
C VAL A 311 -17.05 -13.10 18.45
N HIS A 312 -15.85 -12.65 18.10
CA HIS A 312 -15.48 -12.38 16.70
C HIS A 312 -15.61 -13.65 15.83
N ARG A 313 -15.08 -14.80 16.28
CA ARG A 313 -15.17 -16.07 15.54
C ARG A 313 -16.60 -16.55 15.26
N ARG A 314 -17.57 -16.12 16.05
CA ARG A 314 -19.00 -16.43 15.88
C ARG A 314 -19.80 -15.33 15.17
N SER A 315 -19.16 -14.19 14.92
CA SER A 315 -19.79 -13.05 14.28
C SER A 315 -19.84 -13.26 12.77
N LYS A 316 -20.77 -12.56 12.11
CA LYS A 316 -20.74 -12.44 10.65
C LYS A 316 -19.49 -11.67 10.23
N ASN A 317 -19.07 -11.84 8.98
CA ASN A 317 -18.00 -11.02 8.39
C ASN A 317 -18.28 -9.52 8.61
N LEU A 318 -17.24 -8.73 8.91
CA LEU A 318 -17.30 -7.30 9.29
C LEU A 318 -18.05 -6.96 10.59
N CYS A 319 -18.42 -7.97 11.40
CA CYS A 319 -19.12 -7.77 12.67
C CYS A 319 -18.29 -8.24 13.86
N TYR A 320 -18.45 -7.56 14.99
CA TYR A 320 -18.06 -8.01 16.30
C TYR A 320 -19.28 -8.02 17.23
N GLY A 321 -19.83 -9.21 17.44
CA GLY A 321 -21.14 -9.39 18.08
C GLY A 321 -22.22 -8.68 17.28
N ASN A 322 -22.93 -7.76 17.95
CA ASN A 322 -24.01 -6.98 17.34
C ASN A 322 -23.53 -5.67 16.68
N ASN A 323 -22.22 -5.41 16.68
CA ASN A 323 -21.62 -4.17 16.21
C ASN A 323 -20.88 -4.37 14.89
N ARG A 324 -20.96 -3.37 14.01
CA ARG A 324 -20.10 -3.29 12.81
C ARG A 324 -18.69 -2.91 13.26
N MET A 325 -17.66 -3.60 12.76
CA MET A 325 -16.29 -3.39 13.23
C MET A 325 -15.77 -1.99 12.92
N HIS A 326 -16.03 -1.45 11.73
CA HIS A 326 -15.65 -0.07 11.39
C HIS A 326 -16.26 0.97 12.34
N ASN A 327 -17.45 0.72 12.89
CA ASN A 327 -18.08 1.63 13.86
C ASN A 327 -17.35 1.63 15.21
N LEU A 328 -16.71 0.54 15.61
CA LEU A 328 -15.88 0.52 16.83
C LEU A 328 -14.67 1.44 16.69
N GLN A 329 -14.02 1.44 15.52
CA GLN A 329 -12.88 2.31 15.23
C GLN A 329 -13.30 3.77 14.99
N LEU A 330 -14.40 4.03 14.26
CA LEU A 330 -14.97 5.38 14.13
C LEU A 330 -15.33 5.96 15.50
N ASN A 331 -15.87 5.14 16.41
CA ASN A 331 -16.15 5.58 17.78
C ASN A 331 -14.87 5.95 18.55
N TYR A 332 -13.79 5.19 18.41
CA TYR A 332 -12.50 5.52 19.02
C TYR A 332 -11.95 6.85 18.50
N LEU A 333 -12.04 7.11 17.19
CA LEU A 333 -11.70 8.40 16.59
C LEU A 333 -12.62 9.54 17.08
N SER A 334 -13.93 9.30 17.18
CA SER A 334 -14.94 10.24 17.69
C SER A 334 -14.60 10.70 19.11
N GLN A 335 -14.24 9.76 19.97
CA GLN A 335 -13.80 10.02 21.34
C GLN A 335 -12.51 10.85 21.35
N PHE A 336 -11.55 10.56 20.47
CA PHE A 336 -10.27 11.26 20.41
C PHE A 336 -10.45 12.72 20.00
N ILE A 337 -11.25 12.97 18.96
CA ILE A 337 -11.63 14.32 18.52
C ILE A 337 -12.29 15.09 19.68
N SER A 338 -13.22 14.44 20.39
CA SER A 338 -14.02 15.09 21.43
C SER A 338 -13.25 15.34 22.74
N LYS A 339 -12.34 14.44 23.15
CA LYS A 339 -11.58 14.57 24.41
C LYS A 339 -10.40 15.54 24.31
N TYR A 340 -9.95 15.86 23.10
CA TYR A 340 -8.83 16.77 22.84
C TYR A 340 -9.26 18.01 22.04
N LYS A 341 -10.42 18.60 22.35
CA LYS A 341 -10.92 19.82 21.67
C LYS A 341 -9.94 20.98 21.74
N ASP A 342 -9.31 21.19 22.90
CA ASP A 342 -8.39 22.31 23.16
C ASP A 342 -6.91 22.01 22.82
N GLN A 343 -6.64 20.92 22.11
CA GLN A 343 -5.29 20.51 21.73
C GLN A 343 -5.21 20.20 20.23
N PRO A 344 -4.09 20.53 19.57
CA PRO A 344 -3.87 20.15 18.19
C PRO A 344 -3.75 18.62 18.09
N LYS A 345 -4.39 18.04 17.07
CA LYS A 345 -4.52 16.59 16.87
C LYS A 345 -3.88 16.16 15.57
N PHE A 346 -3.16 15.05 15.56
CA PHE A 346 -2.74 14.35 14.35
C PHE A 346 -3.27 12.91 14.44
N ALA A 347 -4.36 12.62 13.74
CA ALA A 347 -5.02 11.33 13.80
C ALA A 347 -5.00 10.64 12.45
N VAL A 348 -4.72 9.34 12.48
CA VAL A 348 -4.85 8.45 11.33
C VAL A 348 -5.77 7.31 11.74
N SER A 349 -6.90 7.17 11.04
CA SER A 349 -7.80 6.03 11.16
C SER A 349 -7.87 5.32 9.82
N TRP A 350 -7.26 4.15 9.74
CA TRP A 350 -7.13 3.32 8.55
C TRP A 350 -8.10 2.14 8.60
N PHE A 351 -8.99 2.06 7.62
CA PHE A 351 -9.99 1.00 7.48
C PHE A 351 -9.54 0.05 6.38
N THR A 352 -8.86 -1.01 6.78
CA THR A 352 -8.31 -2.07 5.92
C THR A 352 -9.42 -3.04 5.54
N GLU A 353 -10.15 -3.55 6.53
CA GLU A 353 -11.07 -4.68 6.34
C GLU A 353 -12.26 -4.38 5.42
N LEU A 354 -12.70 -3.11 5.35
CA LEU A 354 -13.82 -2.70 4.50
C LEU A 354 -13.51 -2.78 3.01
N GLY A 355 -12.26 -2.58 2.60
CA GLY A 355 -11.86 -2.45 1.20
C GLY A 355 -10.91 -3.52 0.69
N HIS A 356 -10.23 -4.24 1.59
CA HIS A 356 -9.13 -5.14 1.22
C HIS A 356 -9.58 -6.34 0.38
N ASP A 357 -10.66 -7.04 0.77
CA ASP A 357 -10.97 -8.36 0.19
C ASP A 357 -11.83 -8.29 -1.08
N TRP A 358 -12.82 -7.38 -1.13
CA TRP A 358 -13.79 -7.32 -2.23
C TRP A 358 -14.09 -5.90 -2.68
N LEU A 359 -14.06 -5.66 -4.00
CA LEU A 359 -14.25 -4.35 -4.64
C LEU A 359 -15.46 -3.55 -4.14
N ASN A 360 -16.53 -4.27 -3.79
CA ASN A 360 -17.83 -3.69 -3.48
C ASN A 360 -18.12 -3.60 -1.98
N GLN A 361 -17.30 -4.21 -1.12
CA GLN A 361 -17.56 -4.36 0.32
C GLN A 361 -17.53 -3.02 1.06
N VAL A 362 -16.75 -2.05 0.58
CA VAL A 362 -16.61 -0.73 1.21
C VAL A 362 -17.96 0.01 1.35
N ARG A 363 -18.95 -0.30 0.51
CA ARG A 363 -20.31 0.27 0.56
C ARG A 363 -20.98 0.08 1.93
N TYR A 364 -20.60 -0.94 2.71
CA TYR A 364 -21.12 -1.14 4.06
C TYR A 364 -20.74 -0.02 5.04
N GLY A 365 -19.70 0.73 4.74
CA GLY A 365 -19.26 1.88 5.53
C GLY A 365 -19.87 3.22 5.12
N ASP A 366 -20.52 3.33 3.95
CA ASP A 366 -20.89 4.64 3.39
C ASP A 366 -21.81 5.45 4.31
N ASP A 367 -22.91 4.85 4.75
CA ASP A 367 -23.88 5.52 5.63
C ASP A 367 -23.27 5.87 7.00
N ASP A 368 -22.42 4.99 7.54
CA ASP A 368 -21.81 5.16 8.85
C ASP A 368 -20.72 6.24 8.84
N ILE A 369 -19.87 6.28 7.80
CA ILE A 369 -18.83 7.29 7.63
C ILE A 369 -19.45 8.65 7.33
N ALA A 370 -20.49 8.72 6.48
CA ALA A 370 -21.24 9.95 6.25
C ALA A 370 -21.84 10.50 7.55
N LYS A 371 -22.48 9.66 8.36
CA LYS A 371 -23.01 10.04 9.68
C LYS A 371 -21.92 10.52 10.63
N PHE A 372 -20.78 9.85 10.66
CA PHE A 372 -19.63 10.27 11.45
C PHE A 372 -19.16 11.67 11.03
N LEU A 373 -19.01 11.91 9.72
CA LEU A 373 -18.60 13.20 9.18
C LEU A 373 -19.61 14.29 9.53
N ILE A 374 -20.92 14.05 9.36
CA ILE A 374 -21.98 15.02 9.69
C ILE A 374 -21.98 15.34 11.20
N LYS A 375 -21.82 14.33 12.06
CA LYS A 375 -21.75 14.51 13.52
C LYS A 375 -20.59 15.44 13.93
N HIS A 376 -19.45 15.36 13.24
CA HIS A 376 -18.22 16.04 13.62
C HIS A 376 -17.91 17.32 12.84
N VAL A 377 -18.86 17.86 12.06
CA VAL A 377 -18.65 19.10 11.27
C VAL A 377 -18.09 20.23 12.13
N LYS A 378 -18.69 20.49 13.30
CA LYS A 378 -18.23 21.55 14.22
C LYS A 378 -16.89 21.21 14.86
N ASP A 379 -16.67 19.95 15.24
CA ASP A 379 -15.41 19.55 15.89
C ASP A 379 -14.20 19.57 14.92
N LEU A 380 -14.47 19.50 13.62
CA LEU A 380 -13.46 19.41 12.56
C LEU A 380 -13.33 20.69 11.72
N GLU A 381 -14.14 21.73 11.96
CA GLU A 381 -14.19 22.92 11.09
C GLU A 381 -12.83 23.65 10.98
N ASP A 382 -12.03 23.62 12.05
CA ASP A 382 -10.68 24.21 12.09
C ASP A 382 -9.55 23.18 11.89
N SER A 383 -9.87 22.03 11.29
CA SER A 383 -8.93 20.96 10.97
C SER A 383 -8.68 20.83 9.47
N TYR A 384 -7.48 20.40 9.11
CA TYR A 384 -7.27 19.75 7.83
C TYR A 384 -7.85 18.33 7.92
N LEU A 385 -8.89 18.05 7.14
CA LEU A 385 -9.49 16.72 7.03
C LEU A 385 -9.07 16.08 5.71
N PHE A 386 -8.47 14.91 5.79
CA PHE A 386 -8.14 14.07 4.65
C PHE A 386 -9.05 12.84 4.68
N VAL A 387 -9.83 12.62 3.63
CA VAL A 387 -10.45 11.33 3.37
C VAL A 387 -9.84 10.80 2.09
N MET A 388 -9.10 9.71 2.20
CA MET A 388 -8.25 9.21 1.13
C MET A 388 -8.17 7.69 1.10
N SER A 389 -7.61 7.17 0.03
CA SER A 389 -7.14 5.81 -0.14
C SER A 389 -5.64 5.82 -0.47
N ASP A 390 -5.00 4.66 -0.35
CA ASP A 390 -3.61 4.38 -0.67
C ASP A 390 -3.43 3.83 -2.10
N HIS A 391 -4.38 3.06 -2.60
CA HIS A 391 -4.47 2.59 -3.99
C HIS A 391 -5.91 2.23 -4.36
N GLY A 392 -6.17 1.84 -5.62
CA GLY A 392 -7.43 1.19 -5.98
C GLY A 392 -7.36 -0.33 -5.78
N HIS A 393 -8.44 -1.04 -6.12
CA HIS A 393 -8.54 -2.47 -5.80
C HIS A 393 -7.58 -3.35 -6.62
N ARG A 394 -6.87 -4.24 -5.93
CA ARG A 394 -5.76 -5.04 -6.50
C ARG A 394 -6.12 -6.48 -6.85
N PHE A 395 -7.15 -7.04 -6.24
CA PHE A 395 -7.34 -8.49 -6.21
C PHE A 395 -8.43 -9.01 -7.16
N ASP A 396 -9.44 -8.19 -7.47
CA ASP A 396 -10.57 -8.66 -8.30
C ASP A 396 -10.31 -8.63 -9.81
N SER A 397 -11.15 -9.37 -10.52
CA SER A 397 -11.13 -9.52 -11.98
C SER A 397 -11.38 -8.23 -12.75
N ILE A 398 -11.80 -7.14 -12.09
CA ILE A 398 -11.92 -5.82 -12.73
C ILE A 398 -10.61 -5.38 -13.42
N ARG A 399 -9.45 -5.76 -12.87
CA ARG A 399 -8.11 -5.48 -13.45
C ARG A 399 -7.84 -6.14 -14.80
N LYS A 400 -8.70 -7.05 -15.25
CA LYS A 400 -8.65 -7.58 -16.63
C LYS A 400 -8.96 -6.47 -17.65
N THR A 401 -9.76 -5.48 -17.26
CA THR A 401 -10.10 -4.30 -18.07
C THR A 401 -9.03 -3.22 -17.98
N SER A 402 -8.93 -2.36 -18.99
CA SER A 402 -8.05 -1.18 -18.96
C SER A 402 -8.51 -0.17 -17.91
N VAL A 403 -9.82 -0.02 -17.71
CA VAL A 403 -10.43 0.83 -16.67
C VAL A 403 -10.02 0.36 -15.29
N GLY A 404 -10.15 -0.94 -14.99
CA GLY A 404 -9.76 -1.50 -13.69
C GLY A 404 -8.27 -1.32 -13.37
N ARG A 405 -7.39 -1.42 -14.37
CA ARG A 405 -5.96 -1.12 -14.17
C ARG A 405 -5.69 0.36 -13.88
N GLN A 406 -6.40 1.26 -14.54
CA GLN A 406 -6.28 2.69 -14.28
C GLN A 406 -6.85 3.05 -12.90
N GLU A 407 -8.01 2.50 -12.54
CA GLU A 407 -8.61 2.68 -11.21
C GLU A 407 -7.68 2.21 -10.10
N GLU A 408 -6.99 1.08 -10.29
CA GLU A 408 -6.01 0.55 -9.34
C GLU A 408 -4.88 1.55 -9.04
N ARG A 409 -4.50 2.38 -10.02
CA ARG A 409 -3.44 3.39 -9.91
C ARG A 409 -3.90 4.75 -9.37
N LEU A 410 -5.21 5.00 -9.40
CA LEU A 410 -5.86 6.26 -9.03
C LEU A 410 -6.70 6.11 -7.74
N PRO A 411 -6.09 6.19 -6.55
CA PRO A 411 -6.83 6.17 -5.29
C PRO A 411 -7.74 7.40 -5.13
N PHE A 412 -8.83 7.25 -4.39
CA PHE A 412 -9.62 8.41 -3.95
C PHE A 412 -8.78 9.30 -3.03
N PHE A 413 -8.85 10.61 -3.20
CA PHE A 413 -8.17 11.55 -2.33
C PHE A 413 -8.93 12.86 -2.23
N SER A 414 -9.16 13.32 -1.01
CA SER A 414 -9.78 14.61 -0.74
C SER A 414 -9.10 15.33 0.43
N ILE A 415 -9.13 16.65 0.39
CA ILE A 415 -8.68 17.52 1.48
C ILE A 415 -9.73 18.60 1.76
N SER A 416 -10.09 18.78 3.02
CA SER A 416 -10.78 19.95 3.53
C SER A 416 -9.78 20.83 4.26
N LEU A 417 -9.87 22.14 4.08
CA LEU A 417 -9.01 23.11 4.76
C LEU A 417 -9.70 23.65 6.03
N PRO A 418 -8.95 24.05 7.08
CA PRO A 418 -9.50 24.76 8.22
C PRO A 418 -10.30 26.00 7.80
N LYS A 419 -11.45 26.24 8.41
CA LYS A 419 -12.32 27.39 8.13
C LYS A 419 -11.57 28.72 8.20
N LEU A 420 -10.67 28.87 9.18
CA LEU A 420 -9.84 30.06 9.37
C LEU A 420 -8.99 30.44 8.14
N ILE A 421 -8.62 29.50 7.28
CA ILE A 421 -7.80 29.79 6.09
C ILE A 421 -8.61 29.78 4.79
N ARG A 422 -9.91 29.48 4.83
CA ARG A 422 -10.78 29.46 3.63
C ARG A 422 -11.07 30.86 3.08
N GLY A 423 -10.82 31.91 3.85
CA GLY A 423 -10.95 33.30 3.39
C GLY A 423 -9.82 33.76 2.44
N ASP A 424 -8.72 33.01 2.37
CA ASP A 424 -7.63 33.26 1.44
C ASP A 424 -8.01 32.74 0.04
N SER A 425 -8.45 33.66 -0.83
CA SER A 425 -8.88 33.33 -2.19
C SER A 425 -7.76 32.74 -3.04
N GLU A 426 -6.51 33.17 -2.85
CA GLU A 426 -5.35 32.67 -3.60
C GLU A 426 -5.03 31.23 -3.22
N LEU A 427 -5.07 30.91 -1.92
CA LEU A 427 -4.93 29.54 -1.44
C LEU A 427 -6.06 28.64 -1.97
N MET A 428 -7.31 29.10 -1.87
CA MET A 428 -8.47 28.32 -2.32
C MET A 428 -8.45 28.06 -3.83
N GLU A 429 -8.04 29.05 -4.63
CA GLU A 429 -7.84 28.88 -6.07
C GLU A 429 -6.65 27.96 -6.36
N THR A 430 -5.54 28.10 -5.62
CA THR A 430 -4.37 27.22 -5.74
C THR A 430 -4.74 25.76 -5.53
N VAL A 431 -5.44 25.43 -4.43
CA VAL A 431 -5.85 24.06 -4.14
C VAL A 431 -6.84 23.56 -5.20
N ARG A 432 -7.81 24.39 -5.63
CA ARG A 432 -8.75 24.06 -6.72
C ARG A 432 -8.05 23.78 -8.04
N ASN A 433 -6.98 24.50 -8.36
CA ASN A 433 -6.20 24.25 -9.57
C ASN A 433 -5.34 22.99 -9.45
N ASN A 434 -4.88 22.67 -8.24
CA ASN A 434 -4.11 21.46 -7.98
C ASN A 434 -4.94 20.18 -8.05
N THR A 435 -6.26 20.23 -7.82
CA THR A 435 -7.12 19.04 -7.92
C THR A 435 -7.12 18.39 -9.30
N LYS A 436 -6.88 19.20 -10.35
CA LYS A 436 -6.86 18.77 -11.76
C LYS A 436 -5.47 18.38 -12.27
N LYS A 437 -4.47 18.33 -11.38
CA LYS A 437 -3.07 18.06 -11.72
C LYS A 437 -2.63 16.68 -11.24
N LEU A 438 -1.61 16.13 -11.90
CA LEU A 438 -0.94 14.92 -11.45
C LEU A 438 -0.31 15.15 -10.07
N THR A 439 -0.74 14.35 -9.09
CA THR A 439 -0.26 14.38 -7.70
C THR A 439 0.13 12.99 -7.23
N SER A 440 0.96 12.93 -6.20
CA SER A 440 1.54 11.71 -5.66
C SER A 440 1.55 11.72 -4.13
N PHE A 441 1.74 10.57 -3.51
CA PHE A 441 1.88 10.49 -2.05
C PHE A 441 3.11 11.23 -1.49
N PHE A 442 4.13 11.53 -2.31
CA PHE A 442 5.22 12.42 -1.90
C PHE A 442 4.76 13.88 -1.72
N ASP A 443 3.78 14.32 -2.50
CA ASP A 443 3.16 15.64 -2.34
C ASP A 443 2.31 15.71 -1.05
N VAL A 444 1.67 14.58 -0.69
CA VAL A 444 0.93 14.45 0.58
C VAL A 444 1.88 14.57 1.77
N TYR A 445 3.01 13.85 1.77
CA TYR A 445 4.04 14.03 2.81
C TYR A 445 4.51 15.48 2.90
N THR A 446 4.79 16.11 1.76
CA THR A 446 5.24 17.51 1.70
C THR A 446 4.16 18.46 2.23
N THR A 447 2.89 18.14 2.02
CA THR A 447 1.74 18.88 2.57
C THR A 447 1.68 18.76 4.07
N PHE A 448 1.84 17.56 4.63
CA PHE A 448 1.93 17.40 6.09
C PHE A 448 3.12 18.16 6.68
N ARG A 449 4.25 18.20 6.00
CA ARG A 449 5.41 19.02 6.41
C ARG A 449 5.13 20.52 6.30
N HIS A 450 4.35 20.95 5.31
CA HIS A 450 3.97 22.35 5.14
C HIS A 450 3.04 22.79 6.26
N ILE A 451 1.98 22.02 6.55
CA ILE A 451 1.02 22.30 7.64
C ILE A 451 1.76 22.47 8.97
N LEU A 452 2.70 21.56 9.26
CA LEU A 452 3.47 21.60 10.50
C LEU A 452 4.36 22.85 10.64
N ASN A 453 4.89 23.36 9.53
CA ASN A 453 5.85 24.46 9.50
C ASN A 453 5.25 25.81 9.06
N TYR A 454 3.95 25.85 8.76
CA TYR A 454 3.28 27.02 8.20
C TYR A 454 3.54 28.27 9.05
N PRO A 455 3.84 29.44 8.44
CA PRO A 455 3.85 29.75 7.00
C PRO A 455 5.17 29.44 6.27
N LYS A 456 6.13 28.76 6.92
CA LYS A 456 7.40 28.43 6.29
C LYS A 456 7.23 27.29 5.28
N LEU A 457 7.84 27.47 4.11
CA LEU A 457 7.86 26.44 3.07
C LEU A 457 8.56 25.16 3.56
N PRO A 458 8.00 23.97 3.27
CA PRO A 458 8.63 22.72 3.64
C PRO A 458 9.87 22.47 2.77
N GLN A 459 10.95 22.01 3.38
CA GLN A 459 12.10 21.44 2.67
C GLN A 459 11.97 19.92 2.66
N THR A 460 11.55 19.36 1.52
CA THR A 460 11.46 17.91 1.28
C THR A 460 12.27 17.54 0.05
N ALA A 461 12.81 16.32 0.05
CA ALA A 461 13.56 15.81 -1.10
C ALA A 461 12.67 15.53 -2.31
N ARG A 462 11.39 15.20 -2.06
CA ARG A 462 10.39 14.85 -3.07
C ARG A 462 9.07 15.51 -2.79
N GLY A 463 8.29 15.68 -3.85
CA GLY A 463 6.97 16.26 -3.81
C GLY A 463 6.96 17.77 -3.63
N ARG A 464 5.77 18.34 -3.75
CA ARG A 464 5.44 19.73 -3.51
C ARG A 464 4.17 19.75 -2.67
N SER A 465 4.03 20.74 -1.79
CA SER A 465 2.81 20.84 -0.99
C SER A 465 1.61 21.11 -1.92
N LEU A 466 0.51 20.41 -1.68
CA LEU A 466 -0.77 20.60 -2.36
C LEU A 466 -1.41 21.96 -2.04
N LEU A 467 -0.89 22.68 -1.04
CA LEU A 467 -1.29 24.04 -0.65
C LEU A 467 -0.49 25.13 -1.40
N LEU A 468 0.41 24.74 -2.31
CA LEU A 468 1.21 25.66 -3.13
C LEU A 468 0.94 25.39 -4.61
N PRO A 469 1.14 26.37 -5.51
CA PRO A 469 0.94 26.16 -6.94
C PRO A 469 1.80 25.01 -7.48
N LEU A 470 1.15 23.96 -7.98
CA LEU A 470 1.84 22.88 -8.69
C LEU A 470 2.04 23.28 -10.15
N GLN A 471 3.21 23.01 -10.71
CA GLN A 471 3.41 23.16 -12.16
C GLN A 471 2.85 21.95 -12.91
N ASP A 472 2.56 22.13 -14.19
CA ASP A 472 2.31 21.00 -15.08
C ASP A 472 3.54 20.11 -15.11
N ARG A 473 3.32 18.80 -14.93
CA ARG A 473 4.40 17.82 -14.76
C ARG A 473 4.01 16.44 -15.31
N ASN A 474 5.01 15.60 -15.50
CA ASN A 474 4.88 14.20 -15.91
C ASN A 474 5.16 13.24 -14.74
N CYS A 475 4.99 11.93 -14.93
CA CYS A 475 5.23 10.93 -13.87
C CYS A 475 6.66 10.98 -13.32
N GLU A 476 7.68 11.17 -14.18
CA GLU A 476 9.08 11.25 -13.72
C GLU A 476 9.29 12.42 -12.75
N SER A 477 8.84 13.61 -13.10
CA SER A 477 8.97 14.81 -12.24
C SER A 477 8.02 14.79 -11.03
N ALA A 478 6.93 14.02 -11.10
CA ALA A 478 6.08 13.71 -9.95
C ALA A 478 6.63 12.57 -9.06
N ASN A 479 7.76 11.94 -9.43
CA ASN A 479 8.30 10.75 -8.75
C ASN A 479 7.29 9.59 -8.69
N ILE A 480 6.52 9.40 -9.75
CA ILE A 480 5.64 8.24 -9.93
C ILE A 480 6.40 7.22 -10.79
N PRO A 481 6.60 5.97 -10.31
CA PRO A 481 7.17 4.91 -11.13
C PRO A 481 6.37 4.69 -12.41
N GLU A 482 7.06 4.30 -13.49
CA GLU A 482 6.46 4.24 -14.82
C GLU A 482 5.33 3.20 -14.88
N GLU A 483 5.46 2.09 -14.15
CA GLU A 483 4.44 1.06 -14.00
C GLU A 483 3.14 1.54 -13.31
N PHE A 484 3.18 2.65 -12.58
CA PHE A 484 2.02 3.27 -11.94
C PHE A 484 1.60 4.57 -12.63
N CYS A 485 2.24 4.92 -13.74
CA CYS A 485 1.90 6.11 -14.48
C CYS A 485 0.50 5.99 -15.09
N VAL A 486 -0.29 7.05 -14.94
CA VAL A 486 -1.69 7.16 -15.40
C VAL A 486 -1.83 8.12 -16.58
N CYS A 487 -0.70 8.62 -17.08
CA CYS A 487 -0.63 9.56 -18.19
C CYS A 487 -0.65 8.87 -19.55
N GLU A 488 -0.55 7.54 -19.54
CA GLU A 488 -0.45 6.71 -20.73
C GLU A 488 -1.85 6.26 -21.17
N THR A 489 -2.03 6.12 -22.47
CA THR A 489 -3.24 5.57 -23.09
C THR A 489 -2.99 4.16 -23.57
N GLU A 490 -3.94 3.26 -23.31
CA GLU A 490 -3.90 1.89 -23.81
C GLU A 490 -4.72 1.76 -25.10
N VAL A 491 -4.09 1.28 -26.16
CA VAL A 491 -4.71 1.02 -27.47
C VAL A 491 -4.79 -0.49 -27.69
N PRO A 492 -6.00 -1.08 -27.80
CA PRO A 492 -6.13 -2.51 -28.04
C PRO A 492 -5.43 -2.98 -29.31
N LEU A 493 -4.72 -4.10 -29.22
CA LEU A 493 -4.09 -4.77 -30.34
C LEU A 493 -4.82 -6.07 -30.68
N ASN A 494 -4.87 -6.37 -31.97
CA ASN A 494 -5.35 -7.66 -32.44
C ASN A 494 -4.30 -8.75 -32.13
N VAL A 495 -4.64 -9.62 -31.17
CA VAL A 495 -3.78 -10.69 -30.67
C VAL A 495 -3.45 -11.72 -31.75
N THR A 496 -4.41 -12.09 -32.60
CA THR A 496 -4.20 -13.13 -33.63
C THR A 496 -3.40 -12.61 -34.82
N ALA A 497 -3.59 -11.34 -35.19
CA ALA A 497 -2.87 -10.72 -36.30
C ALA A 497 -1.43 -10.30 -35.94
N ASN A 498 -1.10 -10.15 -34.66
CA ASN A 498 0.19 -9.59 -34.24
C ASN A 498 1.16 -10.66 -33.73
N ALA A 499 2.02 -11.16 -34.61
CA ALA A 499 3.03 -12.16 -34.26
C ALA A 499 3.97 -11.71 -33.12
N ARG A 500 4.23 -10.41 -32.97
CA ARG A 500 5.09 -9.89 -31.89
C ARG A 500 4.48 -10.10 -30.50
N VAL A 501 3.16 -9.96 -30.38
CA VAL A 501 2.41 -10.23 -29.13
C VAL A 501 2.64 -11.66 -28.67
N ARG A 502 2.52 -12.62 -29.60
CA ARG A 502 2.72 -14.04 -29.31
C ARG A 502 4.16 -14.35 -28.92
N THR A 503 5.14 -13.80 -29.64
CA THR A 503 6.56 -13.97 -29.31
C THR A 503 6.87 -13.44 -27.91
N MET A 504 6.39 -12.23 -27.57
CA MET A 504 6.61 -11.65 -26.24
C MET A 504 5.96 -12.48 -25.13
N ALA A 505 4.74 -12.97 -25.33
CA ALA A 505 4.09 -13.86 -24.36
C ALA A 505 4.86 -15.17 -24.16
N GLN A 506 5.43 -15.74 -25.23
CA GLN A 506 6.27 -16.95 -25.15
C GLN A 506 7.59 -16.68 -24.40
N ASP A 507 8.27 -15.58 -24.73
CA ASP A 507 9.50 -15.17 -24.06
C ASP A 507 9.25 -14.90 -22.57
N PHE A 508 8.10 -14.31 -22.23
CA PHE A 508 7.69 -14.09 -20.85
C PHE A 508 7.47 -15.40 -20.08
N VAL A 509 6.72 -16.36 -20.63
CA VAL A 509 6.54 -17.69 -19.99
C VAL A 509 7.88 -18.40 -19.83
N LYS A 510 8.78 -18.27 -20.81
CA LYS A 510 10.13 -18.82 -20.73
C LYS A 510 10.94 -18.20 -19.58
N GLU A 511 10.87 -16.88 -19.42
CA GLU A 511 11.52 -16.18 -18.31
C GLU A 511 10.97 -16.64 -16.95
N ILE A 512 9.65 -16.84 -16.82
CA ILE A 512 9.06 -17.40 -15.60
C ILE A 512 9.64 -18.79 -15.32
N ASN A 513 9.68 -19.68 -16.32
CA ASN A 513 10.23 -21.02 -16.14
C ASN A 513 11.72 -21.01 -15.74
N LEU A 514 12.51 -20.07 -16.27
CA LEU A 514 13.91 -19.90 -15.85
C LEU A 514 14.02 -19.53 -14.38
N ARG A 515 13.10 -18.71 -13.87
CA ARG A 515 13.05 -18.35 -12.44
C ARG A 515 12.52 -19.49 -11.55
N LEU A 516 11.66 -20.35 -12.10
CA LEU A 516 11.14 -21.52 -11.41
C LEU A 516 12.12 -22.70 -11.40
N GLU A 517 13.12 -22.73 -12.30
CA GLU A 517 14.09 -23.81 -12.42
C GLU A 517 14.76 -24.23 -11.09
N PRO A 518 15.16 -23.30 -10.19
CA PRO A 518 15.74 -23.67 -8.90
C PRO A 518 14.74 -24.28 -7.89
N HIS A 519 13.44 -24.18 -8.16
CA HIS A 519 12.37 -24.59 -7.26
C HIS A 519 11.76 -25.91 -7.73
N ILE A 520 12.35 -27.04 -7.29
CA ILE A 520 11.98 -28.41 -7.72
C ILE A 520 10.50 -28.78 -7.53
N GLN A 521 9.80 -28.09 -6.63
CA GLN A 521 8.37 -28.26 -6.38
C GLN A 521 7.49 -27.60 -7.46
N CYS A 522 8.05 -26.76 -8.32
CA CYS A 522 7.32 -26.01 -9.34
C CYS A 522 7.30 -26.77 -10.68
N VAL A 523 6.12 -26.79 -11.31
CA VAL A 523 5.97 -27.37 -12.65
C VAL A 523 6.42 -26.40 -13.73
N GLN A 524 6.90 -26.93 -14.85
CA GLN A 524 7.12 -26.10 -16.03
C GLN A 524 5.79 -25.62 -16.61
N LEU A 525 5.79 -24.34 -16.97
CA LEU A 525 4.62 -23.63 -17.46
C LEU A 525 4.64 -23.57 -18.98
N LYS A 526 3.46 -23.65 -19.60
CA LYS A 526 3.30 -23.44 -21.05
C LYS A 526 2.26 -22.37 -21.31
N LEU A 527 2.54 -21.52 -22.30
CA LEU A 527 1.57 -20.55 -22.81
C LEU A 527 0.34 -21.29 -23.33
N LYS A 528 -0.85 -21.04 -22.75
CA LYS A 528 -2.13 -21.60 -23.21
C LYS A 528 -2.69 -20.73 -24.33
N ASN A 529 -2.91 -19.46 -24.03
CA ASN A 529 -3.44 -18.46 -24.95
C ASN A 529 -3.10 -17.04 -24.47
N VAL A 530 -3.06 -16.10 -25.41
CA VAL A 530 -3.06 -14.66 -25.10
C VAL A 530 -4.50 -14.18 -25.18
N ILE A 531 -5.00 -13.58 -24.10
CA ILE A 531 -6.41 -13.18 -23.96
C ILE A 531 -6.61 -11.78 -24.53
N ALA A 532 -5.71 -10.86 -24.20
CA ALA A 532 -5.74 -9.48 -24.65
C ALA A 532 -4.32 -8.94 -24.76
N ALA A 533 -4.12 -7.95 -25.63
CA ALA A 533 -2.88 -7.20 -25.73
C ALA A 533 -3.20 -5.74 -26.04
N ASN A 534 -2.61 -4.80 -25.31
CA ASN A 534 -2.82 -3.37 -25.47
C ASN A 534 -1.46 -2.69 -25.61
N LEU A 535 -1.38 -1.74 -26.54
CA LEU A 535 -0.24 -0.88 -26.75
C LEU A 535 -0.38 0.39 -25.90
N THR A 536 0.57 0.63 -25.02
CA THR A 536 0.58 1.78 -24.12
C THR A 536 1.45 2.90 -24.68
N SER A 537 0.89 4.12 -24.74
CA SER A 537 1.53 5.29 -25.36
C SER A 537 1.16 6.61 -24.65
N PRO A 538 2.11 7.56 -24.47
CA PRO A 538 3.55 7.42 -24.73
C PRO A 538 4.24 6.68 -23.57
N SER A 539 5.12 5.72 -23.84
CA SER A 539 5.76 4.90 -22.79
C SER A 539 7.19 4.49 -23.18
N ASP A 540 8.11 4.45 -22.22
CA ASP A 540 9.53 4.08 -22.40
C ASP A 540 9.74 2.58 -22.13
N ALA A 541 8.93 1.74 -22.80
CA ALA A 541 9.08 0.29 -22.92
C ALA A 541 9.10 -0.50 -21.60
N ILE A 542 7.91 -0.73 -21.04
CA ILE A 542 7.62 -1.78 -20.06
C ILE A 542 6.66 -2.79 -20.68
N PHE A 543 7.04 -4.08 -20.67
CA PHE A 543 6.12 -5.17 -20.96
C PHE A 543 5.44 -5.56 -19.64
N GLU A 544 4.16 -5.22 -19.50
CA GLU A 544 3.36 -5.63 -18.34
C GLU A 544 2.54 -6.86 -18.73
N ALA A 545 2.56 -7.91 -17.92
CA ALA A 545 1.76 -9.10 -18.17
C ALA A 545 0.86 -9.45 -16.99
N LEU A 546 -0.43 -9.55 -17.25
CA LEU A 546 -1.40 -10.10 -16.30
C LEU A 546 -1.44 -11.61 -16.47
N LEU A 547 -0.92 -12.34 -15.48
CA LEU A 547 -0.91 -13.79 -15.48
C LEU A 547 -2.23 -14.34 -14.93
N LEU A 548 -2.89 -15.15 -15.75
CA LEU A 548 -4.04 -15.94 -15.35
C LEU A 548 -3.61 -17.40 -15.28
N PHE A 549 -3.36 -17.85 -14.05
CA PHE A 549 -3.25 -19.28 -13.77
C PHE A 549 -4.65 -19.86 -13.68
N ASP A 550 -4.86 -20.98 -14.38
CA ASP A 550 -6.04 -21.82 -14.24
C ASP A 550 -5.60 -23.08 -13.48
N PRO A 551 -5.71 -23.09 -12.14
CA PRO A 551 -5.33 -24.25 -11.35
C PRO A 551 -6.55 -25.13 -11.05
N PHE A 552 -7.61 -25.07 -11.87
CA PHE A 552 -9.01 -25.48 -11.60
C PHE A 552 -9.79 -24.42 -10.82
N SER A 553 -10.59 -23.61 -11.51
CA SER A 553 -11.66 -22.74 -10.97
C SER A 553 -11.42 -22.16 -9.56
N TYR A 554 -10.51 -21.19 -9.39
CA TYR A 554 -10.56 -20.06 -8.44
C TYR A 554 -9.28 -19.22 -8.67
N GLN A 555 -9.45 -17.89 -8.77
CA GLN A 555 -8.45 -16.96 -9.31
C GLN A 555 -7.36 -16.61 -8.28
N SER A 556 -6.10 -16.55 -8.72
CA SER A 556 -5.02 -15.82 -8.02
C SER A 556 -4.14 -15.11 -9.05
N THR A 557 -4.00 -13.80 -8.92
CA THR A 557 -3.17 -12.92 -9.76
C THR A 557 -1.74 -12.88 -9.25
N ALA A 558 -0.75 -13.16 -10.10
CA ALA A 558 0.66 -12.92 -9.82
C ALA A 558 1.15 -11.74 -10.66
N THR A 559 1.60 -10.66 -10.03
CA THR A 559 2.33 -9.56 -10.65
C THR A 559 3.83 -9.89 -10.64
N ALA A 560 4.48 -9.81 -11.80
CA ALA A 560 5.94 -9.96 -11.90
C ALA A 560 6.56 -8.67 -12.46
N ASP A 561 7.57 -8.16 -11.76
CA ASP A 561 8.37 -7.00 -12.17
C ASP A 561 9.37 -7.40 -13.29
N VAL A 562 9.21 -6.81 -14.48
CA VAL A 562 9.97 -7.10 -15.71
C VAL A 562 11.26 -6.27 -15.82
N ALA A 563 11.69 -5.60 -14.74
CA ALA A 563 12.93 -4.81 -14.75
C ALA A 563 14.23 -5.62 -15.00
N ASP A 564 14.23 -6.96 -14.90
CA ASP A 564 15.42 -7.79 -15.15
C ASP A 564 15.50 -8.44 -16.55
N ALA A 565 14.39 -8.49 -17.31
CA ALA A 565 14.38 -9.09 -18.65
C ALA A 565 15.21 -8.26 -19.66
N ASN A 566 15.21 -6.93 -19.51
CA ASN A 566 15.94 -6.02 -20.40
C ASN A 566 17.47 -6.09 -20.22
N ARG A 567 17.99 -6.67 -19.12
CA ARG A 567 19.44 -6.77 -18.88
C ARG A 567 20.11 -7.95 -19.61
N ILE A 568 19.34 -8.96 -20.03
CA ILE A 568 19.88 -10.20 -20.62
C ILE A 568 19.81 -10.18 -22.16
N GLY A 569 18.85 -9.44 -22.75
CA GLY A 569 18.79 -9.20 -24.20
C GLY A 569 20.06 -8.56 -24.79
N GLY A 570 20.71 -7.67 -24.02
CA GLY A 570 22.00 -7.07 -24.39
C GLY A 570 23.20 -8.03 -24.31
N LYS A 571 23.17 -9.04 -23.43
CA LYS A 571 24.26 -10.02 -23.28
C LYS A 571 24.19 -11.14 -24.32
N LEU A 572 23.00 -11.53 -24.78
CA LEU A 572 22.81 -12.53 -25.84
C LEU A 572 23.26 -12.03 -27.23
N ARG A 573 23.15 -10.73 -27.51
CA ARG A 573 23.65 -10.12 -28.76
C ARG A 573 25.17 -10.13 -28.86
N ARG A 574 25.88 -9.89 -27.74
CA ARG A 574 27.37 -9.95 -27.68
C ARG A 574 27.92 -11.38 -27.75
N ARG A 575 27.19 -12.40 -27.29
CA ARG A 575 27.60 -13.82 -27.40
C ARG A 575 27.40 -14.42 -28.79
N ARG A 576 26.40 -13.97 -29.58
CA ARG A 576 26.21 -14.42 -30.97
C ARG A 576 27.24 -13.84 -31.95
N GLN A 577 27.76 -12.65 -31.70
CA GLN A 577 28.78 -12.02 -32.56
C GLN A 577 30.17 -12.67 -32.37
N LYS A 578 30.56 -13.01 -31.14
CA LYS A 578 31.83 -13.73 -30.86
C LYS A 578 31.88 -15.20 -31.37
N ARG A 579 30.74 -15.82 -31.69
CA ARG A 579 30.69 -17.20 -32.24
C ARG A 579 30.79 -17.25 -33.76
N ARG A 580 30.66 -16.13 -34.48
CA ARG A 580 30.81 -16.08 -35.95
C ARG A 580 32.23 -15.76 -36.43
N GLU A 581 33.11 -15.26 -35.56
CA GLU A 581 34.47 -14.85 -35.92
C GLU A 581 35.57 -15.83 -35.46
N GLY A 582 35.22 -16.99 -34.91
CA GLY A 582 36.16 -17.90 -34.24
C GLY A 582 36.18 -19.35 -34.73
N ALA A 583 36.21 -19.60 -36.04
CA ALA A 583 36.43 -20.94 -36.58
C ALA A 583 37.55 -20.94 -37.64
N PRO A 584 38.75 -21.47 -37.34
CA PRO A 584 39.78 -21.72 -38.36
C PRO A 584 39.48 -23.01 -39.14
N ARG A 585 39.73 -22.97 -40.45
CA ARG A 585 39.68 -24.13 -41.37
C ARG A 585 40.74 -25.17 -40.98
N MET A 586 40.35 -26.45 -40.89
CA MET A 586 41.28 -27.57 -40.76
C MET A 586 42.00 -27.85 -42.08
N GLY A 587 43.33 -27.82 -42.05
CA GLY A 587 44.25 -28.30 -43.09
C GLY A 587 45.27 -29.28 -42.49
N ARG A 588 45.50 -30.39 -43.20
CA ARG A 588 46.22 -31.60 -42.81
C ARG A 588 47.76 -31.48 -42.76
N LYS A 589 48.34 -32.34 -41.91
CA LYS A 589 49.61 -33.14 -42.03
C LYS A 589 50.95 -32.61 -41.48
N MET A 590 51.49 -33.49 -40.61
CA MET A 590 52.85 -34.05 -40.47
C MET A 590 53.99 -33.33 -39.70
N LYS A 591 54.41 -34.03 -38.63
CA LYS A 591 55.78 -34.33 -38.10
C LYS A 591 56.87 -33.25 -38.13
N GLY A 592 57.48 -32.98 -36.97
CA GLY A 592 58.82 -32.41 -36.85
C GLY A 592 59.20 -32.06 -35.40
N ARG A 593 60.45 -32.32 -35.01
CA ARG A 593 61.04 -32.29 -33.67
C ARG A 593 61.52 -30.89 -33.20
N ALA A 594 61.67 -30.79 -31.88
CA ALA A 594 62.76 -30.16 -31.09
C ALA A 594 62.87 -28.61 -30.94
N ALA A 595 62.86 -28.23 -29.66
CA ALA A 595 63.87 -27.47 -28.89
C ALA A 595 64.17 -25.98 -29.18
N ALA A 596 64.05 -25.21 -28.08
CA ALA A 596 64.93 -24.11 -27.60
C ALA A 596 65.11 -22.88 -28.52
N THR A 597 65.28 -21.64 -28.06
CA THR A 597 65.81 -21.09 -26.81
C THR A 597 65.37 -19.63 -26.72
N GLU A 598 65.38 -19.13 -25.49
CA GLU A 598 65.34 -17.73 -25.08
C GLU A 598 66.32 -16.82 -25.87
N HIS A 599 65.92 -15.56 -26.06
CA HIS A 599 66.75 -14.48 -25.53
C HIS A 599 65.94 -13.20 -25.33
N SER A 600 65.89 -12.76 -24.07
CA SER A 600 65.48 -11.43 -23.65
C SER A 600 66.69 -10.50 -23.62
N SER A 601 66.48 -9.23 -23.96
CA SER A 601 67.10 -8.09 -23.27
C SER A 601 66.11 -6.92 -23.43
N ARG A 602 65.55 -6.39 -22.34
CA ARG A 602 66.11 -5.30 -21.50
C ARG A 602 66.49 -4.10 -22.36
N GLY A 603 66.01 -2.89 -22.13
CA GLY A 603 65.34 -2.32 -20.96
C GLY A 603 65.59 -0.81 -20.97
N ASP A 604 64.77 -0.10 -20.21
CA ASP A 604 64.94 1.29 -19.76
C ASP A 604 64.96 2.40 -20.83
N GLY A 605 64.38 3.58 -20.60
CA GLY A 605 63.80 4.15 -19.40
C GLY A 605 63.67 5.66 -19.57
N GLY A 606 62.97 6.31 -18.63
CA GLY A 606 63.01 7.75 -18.38
C GLY A 606 62.03 8.58 -19.23
N ASP A 607 60.89 8.99 -18.66
CA ASP A 607 60.70 10.16 -17.77
C ASP A 607 60.60 11.49 -18.53
N GLY A 608 59.57 12.27 -18.19
CA GLY A 608 59.47 13.66 -18.64
C GLY A 608 58.07 14.24 -18.62
N ALA A 609 57.61 14.64 -17.44
CA ALA A 609 56.33 15.27 -17.19
C ALA A 609 56.24 16.74 -17.70
N ARG A 610 54.98 17.22 -17.69
CA ARG A 610 54.47 18.61 -17.55
C ARG A 610 54.20 19.46 -18.79
N SER A 611 52.91 19.48 -19.12
CA SER A 611 51.97 20.60 -18.94
C SER A 611 52.28 21.99 -19.53
N ARG A 612 51.33 22.45 -20.37
CA ARG A 612 50.51 23.68 -20.27
C ARG A 612 50.43 24.51 -21.58
N ARG A 613 49.16 24.62 -22.01
CA ARG A 613 48.42 25.81 -22.48
C ARG A 613 48.63 26.38 -23.90
N CYS A 614 47.45 26.47 -24.53
CA CYS A 614 46.87 27.60 -25.27
C CYS A 614 47.43 27.98 -26.65
N GLY A 615 46.55 27.94 -27.66
CA GLY A 615 46.74 28.69 -28.90
C GLY A 615 45.67 28.41 -29.96
N ARG A 616 44.87 29.42 -30.28
CA ARG A 616 43.82 29.48 -31.33
C ARG A 616 44.41 29.50 -32.76
N ARG A 617 43.63 29.02 -33.75
CA ARG A 617 43.32 29.59 -35.11
C ARG A 617 42.66 28.47 -35.95
N LYS A 618 41.40 28.55 -36.40
CA LYS A 618 40.81 29.29 -37.55
C LYS A 618 41.56 29.15 -38.88
N GLU A 619 40.96 28.39 -39.81
CA GLU A 619 40.84 28.51 -41.29
C GLU A 619 40.26 27.15 -41.78
N GLY A 620 39.25 27.00 -42.65
CA GLY A 620 38.63 27.89 -43.61
C GLY A 620 39.10 27.58 -45.03
N ARG A 621 38.50 26.60 -45.73
CA ARG A 621 38.42 26.57 -47.21
C ARG A 621 37.34 25.62 -47.73
N LYS A 622 36.48 26.19 -48.59
CA LYS A 622 35.47 25.60 -49.47
C LYS A 622 36.11 25.02 -50.74
N TRP A 623 35.36 24.22 -51.50
CA TRP A 623 35.02 24.29 -52.96
C TRP A 623 34.30 22.95 -53.29
N ALA A 624 32.97 22.95 -53.50
CA ALA A 624 32.24 22.97 -54.80
C ALA A 624 32.30 21.63 -55.57
N GLU A 625 31.34 21.10 -56.33
CA GLU A 625 29.89 21.24 -56.58
C GLU A 625 29.55 20.13 -57.61
N ARG A 626 28.48 19.33 -57.44
CA ARG A 626 27.36 19.10 -58.42
C ARG A 626 26.48 17.85 -58.12
N PRO A 627 25.19 17.85 -58.53
CA PRO A 627 24.10 16.95 -58.09
C PRO A 627 23.56 16.07 -59.28
N PRO A 628 22.32 15.53 -59.31
CA PRO A 628 21.32 15.23 -58.28
C PRO A 628 20.87 13.75 -58.27
N GLY A 629 20.28 13.29 -57.16
CA GLY A 629 19.57 12.01 -57.09
C GLY A 629 18.42 12.11 -56.09
N ASN A 630 17.20 12.05 -56.61
CA ASN A 630 15.94 11.94 -55.86
C ASN A 630 16.06 10.90 -54.75
N GLU A 631 15.67 11.23 -53.52
CA GLU A 631 14.84 10.31 -52.73
C GLU A 631 14.12 11.01 -51.56
N ARG A 632 12.95 10.46 -51.29
CA ARG A 632 11.83 11.01 -50.55
C ARG A 632 12.15 11.22 -49.07
N SER A 633 11.54 12.29 -48.55
CA SER A 633 11.32 12.58 -47.13
C SER A 633 10.85 11.32 -46.37
N ALA A 634 11.59 10.95 -45.32
CA ALA A 634 11.09 10.11 -44.25
C ALA A 634 11.54 10.72 -42.91
N VAL A 635 10.67 11.53 -42.32
CA VAL A 635 10.77 11.93 -40.91
C VAL A 635 10.55 10.66 -40.09
N ALA A 636 11.62 10.07 -39.58
CA ALA A 636 11.55 8.93 -38.68
C ALA A 636 11.09 9.39 -37.29
N LEU A 637 9.78 9.46 -37.09
CA LEU A 637 9.16 9.47 -35.76
C LEU A 637 9.28 8.06 -35.16
N SER A 638 10.33 7.85 -34.37
CA SER A 638 10.47 6.68 -33.51
C SER A 638 9.59 6.86 -32.27
N ALA A 639 8.30 6.50 -32.37
CA ALA A 639 7.46 6.28 -31.21
C ALA A 639 7.75 4.87 -30.65
N THR A 640 8.40 4.81 -29.49
CA THR A 640 8.46 3.60 -28.68
C THR A 640 7.13 3.46 -27.93
N ALA A 641 6.58 2.25 -27.95
CA ALA A 641 5.29 1.97 -27.35
C ALA A 641 5.39 0.64 -26.58
N SER A 642 4.84 0.64 -25.38
CA SER A 642 4.88 -0.48 -24.42
C SER A 642 3.73 -1.44 -24.68
N LEU A 643 3.83 -2.72 -24.32
CA LEU A 643 2.74 -3.69 -24.53
C LEU A 643 2.29 -4.31 -23.21
N ALA A 644 1.03 -4.12 -22.85
CA ALA A 644 0.37 -4.84 -21.77
C ALA A 644 -0.33 -6.10 -22.32
N VAL A 645 -0.07 -7.28 -21.76
CA VAL A 645 -0.62 -8.56 -22.25
C VAL A 645 -1.28 -9.37 -21.14
N ALA A 646 -2.53 -9.76 -21.32
CA ALA A 646 -3.16 -10.77 -20.45
C ALA A 646 -2.85 -12.17 -21.00
N VAL A 647 -2.15 -12.98 -20.21
CA VAL A 647 -1.65 -14.30 -20.61
C VAL A 647 -2.26 -15.38 -19.73
N ALA A 648 -2.87 -16.38 -20.35
CA ALA A 648 -3.28 -17.61 -19.67
C ALA A 648 -2.20 -18.69 -19.82
N ILE A 649 -1.88 -19.33 -18.70
CA ILE A 649 -0.84 -20.36 -18.59
C ILE A 649 -1.49 -21.67 -18.16
N LYS A 650 -1.00 -22.80 -18.71
CA LYS A 650 -1.36 -24.14 -18.24
C LYS A 650 -0.14 -24.90 -17.71
N ARG A 651 -0.39 -25.79 -16.74
CA ARG A 651 0.60 -26.77 -16.27
C ARG A 651 0.94 -27.74 -17.40
N SER A 652 2.22 -28.11 -17.50
CA SER A 652 2.73 -28.99 -18.55
C SER A 652 2.17 -30.39 -18.49
#